data_AF-A0A1G4IFW7-F1
#
_entry.id   AF-A0A1G4IFW7-F1
#
_cell.length_a   1.000
_cell.length_b   1.000
_cell.length_c   1.000
_cell.angle_alpha   90.00
_cell.angle_beta   90.00
_cell.angle_gamma   90.00
#
_symmetry.space_group_name_H-M   'P 1'
#
loop_
_entity.id
_entity.type
_entity.pdbx_description
1 polymer ?
#
loop_
_entity_poly.entity_id
_entity_poly.type
_entity_poly.pdbx_seq_one_letter_code
_entity_poly.pdbx_strand_id
1 'polypeptide(L)'
;MPVPHQSNVALGELDSSQFYTAEELWPYLSETDRVVLAEEVNTAINHELAHAEDLEAVIPRLLRACTTEAQELRRAIKSMASSQMLEGHRAVQIVKESGERIQDLRELFIKQGSIIAQMNVTSGSYKQLRELHYLRSNVTSVIEWVEVLNELRYTDMYRLVEQRQFAAVYKRLCRLQLIRQTVTEELHSYPKAHQNSFDPYFEKLELVQTMFVEGVYKLFRETSVPAAIQKALKDPPRMGAVVQSIPEFTQLEECVQLCAVEITEDKGFLYSADGEPLITEAKIFEAVAACAKKLWVDDVMAEFTNPVAQGVAYLDRMKKIAPILSALEMTLIPLSSRLSLFPIVVVSLHGEVVKSLEIYADPGLEAKANDLIAASDFVRWYKEMLKDGNYSSHVDIAALDKLSACMTAGAVDGLMMHLVQLCKVCARTVLEDGNKPFRSSSGLPVTTGPKDMFAVLQQTLAGLSTAIEVDVMRQIGRACAAAIESYFSECKLLIDYDRWEEMEQRQKSGGNSGNEEWKMRRLAFLYAFCNDCSVIERNMDTVELVFVSYWNEEEGLEDNSPFIQTQDVLVDHASHYIDEVILHVERMVEGQWPDVFRSKGWYEGEDSPTRIILDTMADFIDEEFSCSFEASQLHTVTHRMMQRYIQKFLTELMEFLGDAVRHPSSKAAKDWNEFVNCFVRDIVITIDMWKARISDSRGKLISKVNKALELVKNLLAVRKPVDFDFIVQKDLLDDFGDCPTFVVRFLLLSRKKEIGEDTCNSMLALWDERIAHQRRDADDKPTTGWKQMPSFFGMLDRSLADIGKKGGLFSSSPTKKRKKAEQKRQKMEKEKRKAEQEKRLADAATAVKSKSPPAPLVPRRDSVEVVTLASVLDT
;
A
#
# COMPACT_ATOMS: atom_id res chain seq x y z
N MET A 1 -8.12 42.86 56.40
CA MET A 1 -6.96 43.75 56.20
C MET A 1 -5.70 42.90 56.14
N PRO A 2 -4.79 43.17 55.21
CA PRO A 2 -3.94 42.16 54.59
C PRO A 2 -2.55 42.05 55.24
N VAL A 3 -2.03 40.83 55.20
CA VAL A 3 -0.67 40.45 55.60
C VAL A 3 0.30 40.77 54.45
N PRO A 4 1.41 41.48 54.67
CA PRO A 4 2.43 41.67 53.65
C PRO A 4 3.39 40.48 53.62
N HIS A 5 3.53 39.89 52.43
CA HIS A 5 4.65 39.02 52.06
C HIS A 5 5.94 39.83 52.05
N GLN A 6 6.95 39.37 52.78
CA GLN A 6 8.35 39.61 52.44
C GLN A 6 9.14 38.31 52.52
N SER A 7 9.64 37.93 51.35
CA SER A 7 10.66 36.94 51.06
C SER A 7 11.94 37.19 51.87
N ASN A 8 12.33 36.23 52.68
CA ASN A 8 13.70 36.03 53.15
C ASN A 8 13.87 34.54 53.50
N VAL A 9 14.12 33.73 52.47
CA VAL A 9 14.75 32.43 52.70
C VAL A 9 16.25 32.66 52.60
N ALA A 10 16.92 32.36 53.70
CA ALA A 10 18.33 32.58 53.95
C ALA A 10 19.23 31.97 52.87
N LEU A 11 20.14 32.81 52.36
CA LEU A 11 21.40 32.39 51.77
C LEU A 11 22.15 31.57 52.83
N GLY A 12 22.15 30.24 52.66
CA GLY A 12 23.14 29.39 53.31
C GLY A 12 24.53 29.83 52.84
N GLU A 13 25.40 30.08 53.81
CA GLU A 13 26.76 30.60 53.66
C GLU A 13 27.50 29.98 52.47
N LEU A 14 27.73 30.81 51.45
CA LEU A 14 28.70 30.55 50.39
C LEU A 14 30.10 30.59 51.02
N ASP A 15 30.69 29.41 51.20
CA ASP A 15 32.13 29.26 51.44
C ASP A 15 32.87 29.97 50.29
N SER A 16 33.51 31.10 50.59
CA SER A 16 34.13 32.02 49.63
C SER A 16 35.59 31.67 49.34
N SER A 17 36.02 30.43 49.63
CA SER A 17 37.39 29.99 49.39
C SER A 17 37.59 29.31 48.02
N GLN A 18 38.23 30.09 47.14
CA GLN A 18 38.87 29.75 45.86
C GLN A 18 38.00 29.03 44.82
N PHE A 19 37.32 29.84 44.00
CA PHE A 19 36.67 29.43 42.76
C PHE A 19 37.39 30.05 41.57
N TYR A 20 37.52 29.30 40.47
CA TYR A 20 37.93 29.87 39.19
C TYR A 20 36.77 30.67 38.58
N THR A 21 37.03 31.91 38.19
CA THR A 21 36.09 32.79 37.50
C THR A 21 35.98 32.41 36.02
N ALA A 22 34.89 32.82 35.37
CA ALA A 22 34.72 32.61 33.93
C ALA A 22 35.89 33.22 33.13
N GLU A 23 36.43 34.35 33.59
CA GLU A 23 37.60 35.01 33.01
C GLU A 23 38.90 34.18 33.16
N GLU A 24 39.01 33.36 34.21
CA GLU A 24 40.16 32.48 34.41
C GLU A 24 40.08 31.20 33.56
N LEU A 25 38.87 30.75 33.22
CA LEU A 25 38.65 29.54 32.41
C LEU A 25 38.61 29.84 30.91
N TRP A 26 38.17 31.05 30.52
CA TRP A 26 38.02 31.47 29.12
C TRP A 26 39.28 31.19 28.28
N PRO A 27 40.50 31.58 28.70
CA PRO A 27 41.73 31.40 27.93
C PRO A 27 42.05 29.95 27.54
N TYR A 28 41.54 28.96 28.30
CA TYR A 28 41.82 27.54 28.10
C TYR A 28 40.85 26.83 27.16
N LEU A 29 39.75 27.49 26.78
CA LEU A 29 38.84 27.01 25.74
C LEU A 29 39.31 27.50 24.37
N SER A 30 39.22 26.65 23.36
CA SER A 30 39.54 27.03 21.98
C SER A 30 38.51 28.06 21.46
N GLU A 31 38.88 28.81 20.43
CA GLU A 31 37.98 29.83 19.86
C GLU A 31 36.68 29.21 19.32
N THR A 32 36.76 27.99 18.78
CA THR A 32 35.59 27.19 18.37
C THR A 32 34.73 26.76 19.54
N ASP A 33 35.32 26.28 20.65
CA ASP A 33 34.54 25.85 21.83
C ASP A 33 33.82 27.03 22.48
N ARG A 34 34.43 28.22 22.47
CA ARG A 34 33.80 29.44 22.98
C ARG A 34 32.61 29.88 22.14
N VAL A 35 32.69 29.74 20.82
CA VAL A 35 31.58 30.06 19.91
C VAL A 35 30.42 29.08 20.11
N VAL A 36 30.72 27.78 20.19
CA VAL A 36 29.71 26.74 20.43
C VAL A 36 29.03 26.93 21.79
N LEU A 37 29.80 27.16 22.86
CA LEU A 37 29.20 27.44 24.18
C LEU A 37 28.33 28.70 24.16
N ALA A 38 28.75 29.75 23.45
CA ALA A 38 27.97 30.98 23.34
C ALA A 38 26.68 30.77 22.54
N GLU A 39 26.71 29.97 21.46
CA GLU A 39 25.51 29.59 20.71
C GLU A 39 24.56 28.72 21.54
N GLU A 40 25.06 27.70 22.25
CA GLU A 40 24.24 26.84 23.09
C GLU A 40 23.56 27.62 24.21
N VAL A 41 24.30 28.49 24.91
CA VAL A 41 23.75 29.35 25.96
C VAL A 41 22.69 30.30 25.40
N ASN A 42 22.95 30.94 24.26
CA ASN A 42 21.98 31.83 23.62
C ASN A 42 20.74 31.06 23.15
N THR A 43 20.91 29.85 22.64
CA THR A 43 19.80 29.02 22.14
C THR A 43 18.93 28.55 23.30
N ALA A 44 19.53 28.11 24.41
CA ALA A 44 18.82 27.71 25.61
C ALA A 44 18.05 28.88 26.26
N ILE A 45 18.67 30.06 26.34
CA ILE A 45 18.02 31.28 26.85
C ILE A 45 16.87 31.70 25.93
N ASN A 46 17.08 31.71 24.61
CA ASN A 46 16.05 32.10 23.65
C ASN A 46 14.89 31.11 23.63
N HIS A 47 15.16 29.81 23.79
CA HIS A 47 14.13 28.79 23.87
C HIS A 47 13.25 28.99 25.12
N GLU A 48 13.83 29.19 26.30
CA GLU A 48 13.07 29.39 27.53
C GLU A 48 12.33 30.75 27.54
N LEU A 49 12.90 31.79 26.93
CA LEU A 49 12.25 33.11 26.80
C LEU A 49 11.13 33.13 25.76
N ALA A 50 11.21 32.33 24.70
CA ALA A 50 10.17 32.25 23.67
C ALA A 50 8.88 31.56 24.16
N HIS A 51 8.94 30.81 25.27
CA HIS A 51 7.84 29.97 25.77
C HIS A 51 7.15 30.54 27.04
N ALA A 52 7.51 31.74 27.49
CA ALA A 52 7.08 32.27 28.78
C ALA A 52 6.22 33.55 28.67
N GLU A 53 5.04 33.55 29.29
CA GLU A 53 4.14 34.71 29.35
C GLU A 53 4.52 35.73 30.47
N ASP A 54 5.40 35.37 31.41
CA ASP A 54 5.86 36.27 32.49
C ASP A 54 7.35 36.08 32.83
N LEU A 55 8.16 37.09 32.49
CA LEU A 55 9.61 37.12 32.68
C LEU A 55 10.03 37.15 34.17
N GLU A 56 9.19 37.66 35.07
CA GLU A 56 9.55 37.79 36.50
C GLU A 56 9.69 36.43 37.20
N ALA A 57 9.01 35.39 36.71
CA ALA A 57 9.10 34.04 37.26
C ALA A 57 10.19 33.17 36.60
N VAL A 58 10.49 33.43 35.32
CA VAL A 58 11.39 32.59 34.52
C VAL A 58 12.87 32.93 34.76
N ILE A 59 13.21 34.21 34.89
CA ILE A 59 14.60 34.63 35.16
C ILE A 59 15.15 34.03 36.47
N PRO A 60 14.43 34.06 37.62
CA PRO A 60 14.92 33.45 38.85
C PRO A 60 15.06 31.92 38.76
N ARG A 61 14.23 31.26 37.94
CA ARG A 61 14.26 29.80 37.74
C ARG A 61 15.47 29.39 36.90
N LEU A 62 15.74 30.10 35.81
CA LEU A 62 16.95 29.95 35.00
C LEU A 62 18.21 30.20 35.82
N LEU A 63 18.25 31.29 36.60
CA LEU A 63 19.40 31.58 37.46
C LEU A 63 19.65 30.48 38.50
N ARG A 64 18.60 29.87 39.08
CA ARG A 64 18.77 28.71 39.98
C ARG A 64 19.29 27.48 39.25
N ALA A 65 18.77 27.20 38.05
CA ALA A 65 19.25 26.08 37.23
C ALA A 65 20.73 26.25 36.89
N CYS A 66 21.13 27.40 36.36
CA CYS A 66 22.54 27.72 36.08
C CYS A 66 23.42 27.66 37.34
N THR A 67 22.90 28.08 38.51
CA THR A 67 23.65 27.99 39.77
C THR A 67 23.84 26.54 40.21
N THR A 68 22.85 25.69 39.99
CA THR A 68 22.88 24.27 40.37
C THR A 68 23.84 23.52 39.46
N GLU A 69 23.75 23.75 38.16
CA GLU A 69 24.63 23.19 37.16
C GLU A 69 26.09 23.65 37.35
N ALA A 70 26.31 24.94 37.65
CA ALA A 70 27.64 25.45 38.01
C ALA A 70 28.19 24.79 39.29
N GLN A 71 27.36 24.45 40.27
CA GLN A 71 27.79 23.75 41.49
C GLN A 71 28.17 22.29 41.20
N GLU A 72 27.42 21.60 40.34
CA GLU A 72 27.71 20.23 39.92
C GLU A 72 28.98 20.16 39.07
N LEU A 73 29.12 21.08 38.12
CA LEU A 73 30.34 21.22 37.30
C LEU A 73 31.56 21.51 38.19
N ARG A 74 31.40 22.36 39.22
CA ARG A 74 32.46 22.63 40.20
C ARG A 74 32.81 21.40 41.05
N ARG A 75 31.83 20.57 41.43
CA ARG A 75 32.10 19.30 42.14
C ARG A 75 32.87 18.34 41.24
N ALA A 76 32.50 18.25 39.96
CA ALA A 76 33.21 17.44 38.98
C ALA A 76 34.65 17.94 38.78
N ILE A 77 34.85 19.25 38.60
CA ILE A 77 36.19 19.86 38.44
C ILE A 77 37.03 19.70 39.72
N LYS A 78 36.49 19.92 40.92
CA LYS A 78 37.23 19.67 42.17
C LYS A 78 37.59 18.19 42.33
N SER A 79 36.69 17.28 41.96
CA SER A 79 36.96 15.84 41.96
C SER A 79 38.11 15.50 41.01
N MET A 80 38.04 15.96 39.76
CA MET A 80 39.07 15.76 38.75
C MET A 80 40.41 16.41 39.15
N ALA A 81 40.41 17.65 39.61
CA ALA A 81 41.62 18.36 40.03
C ALA A 81 42.26 17.72 41.27
N SER A 82 41.47 17.21 42.21
CA SER A 82 42.01 16.48 43.38
C SER A 82 42.60 15.13 42.98
N SER A 83 41.96 14.41 42.03
CA SER A 83 42.50 13.19 41.44
C SER A 83 43.80 13.47 40.70
N GLN A 84 43.83 14.50 39.85
CA GLN A 84 45.03 14.87 39.09
C GLN A 84 46.13 15.49 39.95
N MET A 85 45.82 16.21 41.04
CA MET A 85 46.83 16.64 42.01
C MET A 85 47.43 15.46 42.77
N LEU A 86 46.62 14.45 43.12
CA LEU A 86 47.10 13.24 43.78
C LEU A 86 47.99 12.41 42.84
N GLU A 87 47.57 12.27 41.57
CA GLU A 87 48.39 11.67 40.50
C GLU A 87 49.64 12.48 40.21
N GLY A 88 49.55 13.81 40.21
CA GLY A 88 50.67 14.73 40.05
C GLY A 88 51.64 14.65 41.23
N HIS A 89 51.17 14.54 42.47
CA HIS A 89 52.01 14.31 43.64
C HIS A 89 52.69 12.93 43.57
N ARG A 90 51.96 11.89 43.16
CA ARG A 90 52.55 10.57 42.90
C ARG A 90 53.61 10.65 41.80
N ALA A 91 53.34 11.36 40.70
CA ALA A 91 54.28 11.54 39.61
C ALA A 91 55.52 12.33 40.04
N VAL A 92 55.37 13.43 40.79
CA VAL A 92 56.49 14.21 41.34
C VAL A 92 57.29 13.39 42.36
N GLN A 93 56.63 12.58 43.19
CA GLN A 93 57.32 11.69 44.12
C GLN A 93 58.09 10.60 43.36
N ILE A 94 57.50 10.00 42.32
CA ILE A 94 58.18 9.07 41.41
C ILE A 94 59.35 9.76 40.71
N VAL A 95 59.20 11.00 40.24
CA VAL A 95 60.27 11.78 39.59
C VAL A 95 61.37 12.15 40.58
N LYS A 96 61.04 12.46 41.84
CA LYS A 96 62.02 12.75 42.88
C LYS A 96 62.78 11.49 43.27
N GLU A 97 62.10 10.38 43.54
CA GLU A 97 62.72 9.08 43.83
C GLU A 97 63.56 8.59 42.63
N SER A 98 63.08 8.79 41.41
CA SER A 98 63.82 8.45 40.19
C SER A 98 64.99 9.40 39.97
N GLY A 99 64.84 10.69 40.31
CA GLY A 99 65.88 11.71 40.24
C GLY A 99 67.01 11.43 41.22
N GLU A 100 66.69 11.06 42.46
CA GLU A 100 67.67 10.59 43.46
C GLU A 100 68.38 9.32 42.97
N ARG A 101 67.65 8.34 42.44
CA ARG A 101 68.26 7.14 41.82
C ARG A 101 69.14 7.47 40.61
N ILE A 102 68.76 8.43 39.77
CA ILE A 102 69.55 8.90 38.63
C ILE A 102 70.80 9.64 39.12
N GLN A 103 70.70 10.42 40.18
CA GLN A 103 71.83 11.09 40.81
C GLN A 103 72.82 10.06 41.39
N ASP A 104 72.33 9.04 42.08
CA ASP A 104 73.12 7.92 42.59
C ASP A 104 73.76 7.13 41.44
N LEU A 105 73.01 6.84 40.38
CA LEU A 105 73.54 6.23 39.16
C LEU A 105 74.60 7.11 38.51
N ARG A 106 74.42 8.42 38.49
CA ARG A 106 75.38 9.37 37.93
C ARG A 106 76.66 9.42 38.76
N GLU A 107 76.56 9.41 40.09
CA GLU A 107 77.72 9.27 40.98
C GLU A 107 78.43 7.93 40.77
N LEU A 108 77.68 6.82 40.66
CA LEU A 108 78.22 5.51 40.34
C LEU A 108 78.88 5.48 38.96
N PHE A 109 78.33 6.14 37.94
CA PHE A 109 78.91 6.24 36.60
C PHE A 109 80.13 7.17 36.57
N ILE A 110 80.16 8.26 37.34
CA ILE A 110 81.35 9.10 37.50
C ILE A 110 82.45 8.31 38.21
N LYS A 111 82.10 7.51 39.22
CA LYS A 111 83.02 6.63 39.94
C LYS A 111 83.53 5.48 39.05
N GLN A 112 82.65 4.90 38.23
CA GLN A 112 83.02 3.89 37.23
C GLN A 112 83.87 4.52 36.12
N GLY A 113 83.53 5.73 35.67
CA GLY A 113 84.27 6.50 34.68
C GLY A 113 85.64 6.95 35.17
N SER A 114 85.79 7.28 36.46
CA SER A 114 87.09 7.58 37.06
C SER A 114 87.95 6.33 37.24
N ILE A 115 87.35 5.18 37.59
CA ILE A 115 88.03 3.88 37.59
C ILE A 115 88.51 3.51 36.18
N ILE A 116 87.66 3.72 35.15
CA ILE A 116 88.01 3.49 33.74
C ILE A 116 89.08 4.48 33.26
N ALA A 117 89.04 5.75 33.69
CA ALA A 117 90.05 6.75 33.33
C ALA A 117 91.40 6.54 34.05
N GLN A 118 91.39 5.91 35.23
CA GLN A 118 92.60 5.49 35.96
C GLN A 118 93.23 4.21 35.40
N MET A 119 92.49 3.43 34.59
CA MET A 119 93.05 2.35 33.80
C MET A 119 93.89 2.94 32.66
N ASN A 120 95.16 3.23 32.95
CA ASN A 120 96.11 3.77 31.98
C ASN A 120 96.10 2.94 30.68
N VAL A 121 95.88 3.66 29.58
CA VAL A 121 95.75 3.22 28.20
C VAL A 121 97.10 2.71 27.68
N THR A 122 97.44 1.43 27.87
CA THR A 122 98.45 0.70 27.05
C THR A 122 98.47 -0.83 27.31
N SER A 123 97.38 -1.57 27.08
CA SER A 123 97.51 -3.04 26.89
C SER A 123 96.30 -3.63 26.13
N GLY A 124 96.49 -4.79 25.49
CA GLY A 124 95.44 -5.54 24.76
C GLY A 124 94.19 -5.92 25.57
N SER A 125 94.14 -5.58 26.86
CA SER A 125 93.06 -5.89 27.80
C SER A 125 91.74 -5.16 27.50
N TYR A 126 91.73 -3.96 26.91
CA TYR A 126 90.48 -3.24 26.57
C TYR A 126 89.76 -3.86 25.34
N LYS A 127 90.53 -4.33 24.34
CA LYS A 127 90.00 -5.13 23.22
C LYS A 127 89.39 -6.43 23.75
N GLN A 128 90.11 -7.12 24.64
CA GLN A 128 89.63 -8.32 25.32
C GLN A 128 88.39 -8.06 26.18
N LEU A 129 88.26 -6.90 26.84
CA LEU A 129 87.09 -6.57 27.64
C LEU A 129 85.84 -6.30 26.77
N ARG A 130 86.02 -5.67 25.62
CA ARG A 130 84.94 -5.47 24.63
C ARG A 130 84.55 -6.78 23.96
N GLU A 131 85.52 -7.62 23.61
CA GLU A 131 85.28 -9.00 23.17
C GLU A 131 84.58 -9.84 24.26
N LEU A 132 84.99 -9.72 25.53
CA LEU A 132 84.32 -10.36 26.67
C LEU A 132 82.91 -9.83 26.90
N HIS A 133 82.65 -8.55 26.64
CA HIS A 133 81.31 -7.99 26.73
C HIS A 133 80.40 -8.50 25.60
N TYR A 134 80.89 -8.55 24.36
CA TYR A 134 80.18 -9.18 23.25
C TYR A 134 80.00 -10.68 23.46
N LEU A 135 81.02 -11.39 23.95
CA LEU A 135 80.92 -12.81 24.33
C LEU A 135 79.93 -13.02 25.47
N ARG A 136 79.93 -12.16 26.49
CA ARG A 136 78.93 -12.20 27.58
C ARG A 136 77.53 -11.95 27.05
N SER A 137 77.35 -10.95 26.19
CA SER A 137 76.06 -10.67 25.55
C SER A 137 75.58 -11.86 24.72
N ASN A 138 76.46 -12.44 23.91
CA ASN A 138 76.15 -13.61 23.08
C ASN A 138 75.85 -14.84 23.94
N VAL A 139 76.61 -15.08 25.02
CA VAL A 139 76.35 -16.17 25.97
C VAL A 139 75.02 -15.95 26.69
N THR A 140 74.70 -14.73 27.11
CA THR A 140 73.41 -14.40 27.71
C THR A 140 72.26 -14.61 26.72
N SER A 141 72.38 -14.16 25.46
CA SER A 141 71.38 -14.41 24.42
C SER A 141 71.24 -15.90 24.11
N VAL A 142 72.33 -16.67 24.09
CA VAL A 142 72.29 -18.13 23.91
C VAL A 142 71.60 -18.81 25.11
N ILE A 143 71.88 -18.38 26.34
CA ILE A 143 71.19 -18.89 27.53
C ILE A 143 69.69 -18.58 27.45
N GLU A 144 69.31 -17.35 27.12
CA GLU A 144 67.90 -16.94 26.95
C GLU A 144 67.20 -17.73 25.84
N TRP A 145 67.86 -17.95 24.70
CA TRP A 145 67.31 -18.75 23.60
C TRP A 145 67.16 -20.21 23.98
N VAL A 146 68.15 -20.78 24.69
CA VAL A 146 68.09 -22.15 25.18
C VAL A 146 66.97 -22.31 26.20
N GLU A 147 66.77 -21.35 27.09
CA GLU A 147 65.63 -21.34 28.03
C GLU A 147 64.29 -21.31 27.29
N VAL A 148 64.12 -20.37 26.34
CA VAL A 148 62.87 -20.22 25.57
C VAL A 148 62.59 -21.42 24.65
N LEU A 149 63.62 -22.03 24.03
CA LEU A 149 63.46 -23.25 23.22
C LEU A 149 63.25 -24.50 24.09
N ASN A 150 63.83 -24.54 25.29
CA ASN A 150 63.54 -25.58 26.28
C ASN A 150 62.11 -25.48 26.79
N GLU A 151 61.55 -24.28 26.92
CA GLU A 151 60.12 -24.09 27.22
C GLU A 151 59.25 -24.78 26.16
N LEU A 152 59.55 -24.62 24.87
CA LEU A 152 58.83 -25.31 23.78
C LEU A 152 59.02 -26.85 23.79
N ARG A 153 60.14 -27.33 24.33
CA ARG A 153 60.51 -28.75 24.33
C ARG A 153 60.03 -29.52 25.57
N TYR A 154 59.99 -28.87 26.73
CA TYR A 154 59.76 -29.51 28.03
C TYR A 154 58.62 -28.89 28.85
N THR A 155 58.16 -27.68 28.50
CA THR A 155 56.99 -27.05 29.13
C THR A 155 55.78 -27.23 28.21
N ASP A 156 54.71 -27.83 28.72
CA ASP A 156 53.54 -28.17 27.91
C ASP A 156 52.71 -26.92 27.55
N MET A 157 53.16 -26.18 26.53
CA MET A 157 52.47 -25.00 25.99
C MET A 157 51.05 -25.32 25.51
N TYR A 158 50.80 -26.56 25.06
CA TYR A 158 49.46 -27.03 24.68
C TYR A 158 48.49 -26.94 25.85
N ARG A 159 48.91 -27.42 27.02
CA ARG A 159 48.12 -27.35 28.25
C ARG A 159 47.75 -25.91 28.64
N LEU A 160 48.62 -24.94 28.39
CA LEU A 160 48.36 -23.52 28.70
C LEU A 160 47.33 -22.90 27.73
N VAL A 161 47.38 -23.29 26.46
CA VAL A 161 46.37 -22.93 25.46
C VAL A 161 45.01 -23.55 25.82
N GLU A 162 45.00 -24.83 26.20
CA GLU A 162 43.78 -25.53 26.65
C GLU A 162 43.19 -24.91 27.93
N GLN A 163 44.05 -24.45 28.84
CA GLN A 163 43.66 -23.72 30.06
C GLN A 163 43.26 -22.25 29.79
N ARG A 164 43.25 -21.80 28.53
CA ARG A 164 42.86 -20.45 28.09
C ARG A 164 43.65 -19.32 28.77
N GLN A 165 44.93 -19.55 29.06
CA GLN A 165 45.83 -18.53 29.62
C GLN A 165 46.42 -17.66 28.50
N PHE A 166 45.56 -16.93 27.78
CA PHE A 166 45.90 -16.30 26.51
C PHE A 166 47.03 -15.27 26.63
N ALA A 167 47.01 -14.39 27.63
CA ALA A 167 48.07 -13.40 27.81
C ALA A 167 49.46 -14.03 28.06
N ALA A 168 49.51 -15.12 28.85
CA ALA A 168 50.75 -15.82 29.17
C ALA A 168 51.32 -16.57 27.97
N VAL A 169 50.45 -17.23 27.18
CA VAL A 169 50.85 -17.93 25.96
C VAL A 169 51.31 -16.93 24.89
N TYR A 170 50.58 -15.83 24.69
CA TYR A 170 50.90 -14.79 23.70
C TYR A 170 52.30 -14.22 23.90
N LYS A 171 52.65 -13.84 25.14
CA LYS A 171 53.98 -13.32 25.47
C LYS A 171 55.11 -14.31 25.14
N ARG A 172 54.87 -15.62 25.33
CA ARG A 172 55.85 -16.67 25.01
C ARG A 172 55.96 -16.89 23.50
N LEU A 173 54.84 -16.89 22.79
CA LEU A 173 54.81 -17.02 21.34
C LEU A 173 55.52 -15.84 20.64
N CYS A 174 55.36 -14.60 21.13
CA CYS A 174 56.07 -13.44 20.59
C CYS A 174 57.59 -13.60 20.70
N ARG A 175 58.09 -14.09 21.85
CA ARG A 175 59.53 -14.35 22.05
C ARG A 175 60.05 -15.45 21.12
N LEU A 176 59.29 -16.53 20.98
CA LEU A 176 59.62 -17.63 20.07
C LEU A 176 59.62 -17.18 18.60
N GLN A 177 58.68 -16.31 18.21
CA GLN A 177 58.64 -15.76 16.86
C GLN A 177 59.83 -14.81 16.60
N LEU A 178 60.19 -13.96 17.56
CA LEU A 178 61.37 -13.10 17.44
C LEU A 178 62.66 -13.91 17.24
N ILE A 179 62.78 -15.04 17.94
CA ILE A 179 63.89 -15.99 17.73
C ILE A 179 63.83 -16.58 16.32
N ARG A 180 62.66 -17.03 15.85
CA ARG A 180 62.46 -17.53 14.48
C ARG A 180 62.87 -16.47 13.45
N GLN A 181 62.44 -15.23 13.62
CA GLN A 181 62.76 -14.07 12.78
C GLN A 181 64.28 -13.88 12.69
N THR A 182 64.95 -13.78 13.84
CA THR A 182 66.41 -13.60 13.94
C THR A 182 67.17 -14.77 13.31
N VAL A 183 66.73 -16.01 13.57
CA VAL A 183 67.32 -17.23 12.98
C VAL A 183 67.14 -17.23 11.46
N THR A 184 65.96 -16.87 10.97
CA THR A 184 65.65 -16.86 9.54
C THR A 184 66.47 -15.78 8.83
N GLU A 185 66.56 -14.57 9.37
CA GLU A 185 67.37 -13.45 8.83
C GLU A 185 68.86 -13.81 8.75
N GLU A 186 69.42 -14.43 9.78
CA GLU A 186 70.82 -14.87 9.81
C GLU A 186 71.08 -16.09 8.88
N LEU A 187 70.10 -17.02 8.77
CA LEU A 187 70.15 -18.19 7.88
C LEU A 187 70.12 -17.82 6.39
N HIS A 188 69.51 -16.70 6.00
CA HIS A 188 69.55 -16.21 4.61
C HIS A 188 70.99 -16.02 4.11
N SER A 189 71.95 -15.84 5.02
CA SER A 189 73.39 -15.74 4.70
C SER A 189 74.07 -17.11 4.47
N TYR A 190 73.52 -18.22 5.00
CA TYR A 190 74.08 -19.59 4.90
C TYR A 190 72.98 -20.68 4.89
N PRO A 191 72.29 -20.92 3.75
CA PRO A 191 70.99 -21.62 3.73
C PRO A 191 71.03 -23.13 4.07
N LYS A 192 72.16 -23.83 3.87
CA LYS A 192 72.18 -25.31 3.86
C LYS A 192 72.75 -25.98 5.11
N ALA A 193 73.40 -25.23 6.02
CA ALA A 193 74.15 -25.84 7.13
C ALA A 193 73.37 -25.95 8.45
N HIS A 194 72.30 -25.15 8.64
CA HIS A 194 71.66 -25.00 9.95
C HIS A 194 70.12 -25.18 9.95
N GLN A 195 69.50 -25.37 8.78
CA GLN A 195 68.04 -25.54 8.62
C GLN A 195 67.51 -26.75 9.45
N ASN A 196 68.08 -27.93 9.23
CA ASN A 196 67.71 -29.18 9.92
C ASN A 196 67.82 -29.15 11.46
N SER A 197 68.54 -28.17 12.05
CA SER A 197 68.73 -28.09 13.52
C SER A 197 67.61 -27.34 14.24
N PHE A 198 66.91 -26.44 13.53
CA PHE A 198 65.84 -25.62 14.10
C PHE A 198 64.44 -26.01 13.59
N ASP A 199 64.34 -26.71 12.45
CA ASP A 199 63.05 -27.14 11.87
C ASP A 199 62.11 -27.86 12.87
N PRO A 200 62.57 -28.81 13.72
CA PRO A 200 61.67 -29.47 14.67
C PRO A 200 61.11 -28.54 15.77
N TYR A 201 61.76 -27.41 16.03
CA TYR A 201 61.26 -26.39 16.95
C TYR A 201 60.29 -25.43 16.25
N PHE A 202 60.51 -25.13 14.97
CA PHE A 202 59.58 -24.31 14.18
C PHE A 202 58.29 -25.05 13.84
N GLU A 203 58.33 -26.34 13.51
CA GLU A 203 57.13 -27.16 13.30
C GLU A 203 56.24 -27.20 14.57
N LYS A 204 56.86 -27.37 15.74
CA LYS A 204 56.16 -27.34 17.03
C LYS A 204 55.61 -25.94 17.36
N LEU A 205 56.35 -24.89 17.03
CA LEU A 205 55.90 -23.50 17.18
C LEU A 205 54.66 -23.24 16.33
N GLU A 206 54.65 -23.67 15.07
CA GLU A 206 53.51 -23.50 14.15
C GLU A 206 52.26 -24.23 14.63
N LEU A 207 52.41 -25.44 15.17
CA LEU A 207 51.29 -26.20 15.75
C LEU A 207 50.69 -25.48 16.96
N VAL A 208 51.53 -24.99 17.90
CA VAL A 208 51.07 -24.25 19.08
C VAL A 208 50.46 -22.90 18.69
N GLN A 209 51.02 -22.20 17.70
CA GLN A 209 50.45 -20.96 17.15
C GLN A 209 49.06 -21.19 16.55
N THR A 210 48.91 -22.25 15.76
CA THR A 210 47.63 -22.61 15.15
C THR A 210 46.57 -22.89 16.21
N MET A 211 46.91 -23.70 17.22
CA MET A 211 46.00 -23.99 18.34
C MET A 211 45.64 -22.74 19.16
N PHE A 212 46.60 -21.86 19.40
CA PHE A 212 46.36 -20.59 20.09
C PHE A 212 45.40 -19.69 19.30
N VAL A 213 45.66 -19.50 18.00
CA VAL A 213 44.85 -18.67 17.11
C VAL A 213 43.43 -19.24 16.97
N GLU A 214 43.29 -20.56 16.82
CA GLU A 214 41.98 -21.22 16.82
C GLU A 214 41.25 -21.03 18.16
N GLY A 215 41.96 -21.12 19.28
CA GLY A 215 41.41 -20.83 20.62
C GLY A 215 40.89 -19.40 20.76
N VAL A 216 41.61 -18.41 20.23
CA VAL A 216 41.21 -17.00 20.21
C VAL A 216 39.94 -16.80 19.38
N TYR A 217 39.90 -17.30 18.13
CA TYR A 217 38.70 -17.17 17.29
C TYR A 217 37.50 -17.94 17.86
N LYS A 218 37.73 -19.09 18.49
CA LYS A 218 36.68 -19.86 19.16
C LYS A 218 36.08 -19.08 20.33
N LEU A 219 36.91 -18.40 21.13
CA LEU A 219 36.43 -17.52 22.20
C LEU A 219 35.56 -16.38 21.64
N PHE A 220 35.98 -15.73 20.56
CA PHE A 220 35.17 -14.69 19.91
C PHE A 220 33.85 -15.25 19.36
N ARG A 221 33.87 -16.44 18.76
CA ARG A 221 32.68 -17.08 18.16
C ARG A 221 31.66 -17.56 19.19
N GLU A 222 32.12 -18.08 20.33
CA GLU A 222 31.26 -18.77 21.29
C GLU A 222 30.95 -17.95 22.55
N THR A 223 31.83 -17.01 22.93
CA THR A 223 31.84 -16.43 24.28
C THR A 223 31.79 -14.91 24.30
N SER A 224 32.15 -14.21 23.21
CA SER A 224 32.25 -12.75 23.18
C SER A 224 30.97 -12.02 23.61
N VAL A 225 29.84 -12.34 22.99
CA VAL A 225 28.55 -11.71 23.25
C VAL A 225 27.91 -12.21 24.56
N PRO A 226 27.83 -13.52 24.84
CA PRO A 226 27.25 -14.02 26.09
C PRO A 226 27.99 -13.56 27.36
N ALA A 227 29.34 -13.54 27.34
CA ALA A 227 30.11 -13.10 28.50
C ALA A 227 29.96 -11.59 28.76
N ALA A 228 29.85 -10.79 27.69
CA ALA A 228 29.58 -9.36 27.79
C ALA A 228 28.20 -9.07 28.40
N ILE A 229 27.16 -9.79 27.97
CA ILE A 229 25.81 -9.68 28.56
C ILE A 229 25.83 -10.09 30.04
N GLN A 230 26.45 -11.23 30.38
CA GLN A 230 26.55 -11.67 31.77
C GLN A 230 27.29 -10.66 32.66
N LYS A 231 28.29 -9.96 32.10
CA LYS A 231 29.00 -8.88 32.79
C LYS A 231 28.11 -7.67 33.02
N ALA A 232 27.31 -7.27 32.03
CA ALA A 232 26.39 -6.15 32.14
C ALA A 232 25.27 -6.40 33.16
N LEU A 233 24.82 -7.66 33.29
CA LEU A 233 23.78 -8.06 34.23
C LEU A 233 24.26 -8.15 35.70
N LYS A 234 25.56 -8.00 35.97
CA LYS A 234 26.07 -7.96 37.34
C LYS A 234 25.91 -6.56 37.94
N ASP A 235 25.25 -6.48 39.10
CA ASP A 235 25.16 -5.24 39.88
C ASP A 235 26.56 -4.64 40.17
N PRO A 236 26.71 -3.30 40.15
CA PRO A 236 27.95 -2.67 40.58
C PRO A 236 28.24 -3.07 42.03
N PRO A 237 29.48 -3.48 42.35
CA PRO A 237 29.83 -3.94 43.70
C PRO A 237 29.62 -2.79 44.69
N ARG A 238 28.86 -3.04 45.75
CA ARG A 238 28.77 -2.13 46.90
C ARG A 238 30.19 -1.89 47.44
N MET A 239 30.52 -0.65 47.79
CA MET A 239 31.85 -0.28 48.30
C MET A 239 32.31 -1.27 49.39
N GLY A 240 33.40 -2.00 49.11
CA GLY A 240 33.99 -3.00 50.01
C GLY A 240 33.74 -4.48 49.64
N ALA A 241 32.95 -4.80 48.61
CA ALA A 241 32.77 -6.18 48.15
C ALA A 241 33.82 -6.58 47.09
N VAL A 242 34.36 -7.80 47.21
CA VAL A 242 35.27 -8.41 46.23
C VAL A 242 34.51 -8.64 44.92
N VAL A 243 34.99 -8.04 43.83
CA VAL A 243 34.43 -8.24 42.48
C VAL A 243 34.56 -9.72 42.12
N GLN A 244 33.43 -10.43 42.02
CA GLN A 244 33.44 -11.76 41.42
C GLN A 244 33.75 -11.60 39.92
N SER A 245 34.98 -11.88 39.52
CA SER A 245 35.38 -11.93 38.10
C SER A 245 34.52 -12.94 37.35
N ILE A 246 34.05 -12.59 36.16
CA ILE A 246 33.51 -13.57 35.21
C ILE A 246 34.71 -14.08 34.43
N PRO A 247 35.17 -15.33 34.64
CA PRO A 247 36.39 -15.84 34.01
C PRO A 247 36.35 -15.68 32.48
N GLU A 248 35.19 -15.91 31.88
CA GLU A 248 34.95 -15.79 30.43
C GLU A 248 35.09 -14.35 29.93
N PHE A 249 34.66 -13.35 30.70
CA PHE A 249 34.79 -11.94 30.33
C PHE A 249 36.23 -11.44 30.51
N THR A 250 36.93 -11.89 31.55
CA THR A 250 38.36 -11.59 31.73
C THR A 250 39.19 -12.19 30.59
N GLN A 251 38.88 -13.41 30.16
CA GLN A 251 39.50 -14.01 28.97
C GLN A 251 39.22 -13.22 27.69
N LEU A 252 37.99 -12.73 27.51
CA LEU A 252 37.63 -11.89 26.37
C LEU A 252 38.41 -10.57 26.37
N GLU A 253 38.51 -9.90 27.52
CA GLU A 253 39.29 -8.67 27.68
C GLU A 253 40.77 -8.89 27.31
N GLU A 254 41.38 -9.97 27.79
CA GLU A 254 42.75 -10.37 27.41
C GLU A 254 42.89 -10.59 25.90
N CYS A 255 41.93 -11.30 25.29
CA CYS A 255 41.91 -11.56 23.85
C CYS A 255 41.74 -10.29 23.01
N VAL A 256 40.89 -9.35 23.43
CA VAL A 256 40.70 -8.08 22.72
C VAL A 256 41.97 -7.25 22.78
N GLN A 257 42.61 -7.17 23.95
CA GLN A 257 43.86 -6.42 24.11
C GLN A 257 45.01 -7.01 23.29
N LEU A 258 45.17 -8.35 23.26
CA LEU A 258 46.22 -8.97 22.44
C LEU A 258 45.96 -8.77 20.94
N CYS A 259 44.70 -8.89 20.49
CA CYS A 259 44.35 -8.69 19.09
C CYS A 259 44.53 -7.23 18.66
N ALA A 260 44.25 -6.27 19.54
CA ALA A 260 44.51 -4.86 19.29
C ALA A 260 46.02 -4.51 19.18
N VAL A 261 46.91 -5.38 19.69
CA VAL A 261 48.36 -5.28 19.51
C VAL A 261 48.80 -5.94 18.20
N GLU A 262 48.20 -7.08 17.82
CA GLU A 262 48.52 -7.78 16.57
C GLU A 262 48.03 -7.04 15.31
N ILE A 263 46.88 -6.35 15.41
CA ILE A 263 46.30 -5.56 14.32
C ILE A 263 46.93 -4.16 14.33
N THR A 264 48.14 -4.05 13.79
CA THR A 264 48.88 -2.78 13.63
C THR A 264 49.42 -2.63 12.20
N GLU A 265 49.80 -1.41 11.81
CA GLU A 265 50.29 -1.11 10.45
C GLU A 265 51.61 -1.85 10.12
N ASP A 266 52.46 -2.05 11.12
CA ASP A 266 53.65 -2.88 11.04
C ASP A 266 53.28 -4.30 11.45
N LYS A 267 53.18 -5.24 10.48
CA LYS A 267 52.85 -6.67 10.66
C LYS A 267 53.08 -7.16 12.11
N GLY A 268 52.00 -7.58 12.78
CA GLY A 268 52.03 -8.09 14.16
C GLY A 268 53.01 -9.24 14.39
N PHE A 269 53.20 -9.63 15.65
CA PHE A 269 54.21 -10.62 16.02
C PHE A 269 53.83 -12.05 15.61
N LEU A 270 52.58 -12.36 15.28
CA LEU A 270 52.15 -13.71 14.91
C LEU A 270 51.86 -13.84 13.41
N TYR A 271 52.79 -14.47 12.69
CA TYR A 271 52.70 -14.71 11.25
C TYR A 271 53.07 -16.16 10.88
N SER A 272 52.51 -16.64 9.77
CA SER A 272 52.80 -17.96 9.20
C SER A 272 54.23 -18.05 8.67
N ALA A 273 54.69 -19.26 8.29
CA ALA A 273 55.97 -19.43 7.60
C ALA A 273 56.12 -18.54 6.36
N ASP A 274 55.01 -18.28 5.67
CA ASP A 274 54.93 -17.49 4.45
C ASP A 274 54.82 -15.97 4.72
N GLY A 275 54.78 -15.56 5.99
CA GLY A 275 54.74 -14.15 6.39
C GLY A 275 53.35 -13.51 6.38
N GLU A 276 52.29 -14.33 6.35
CA GLU A 276 50.89 -13.91 6.44
C GLU A 276 50.44 -13.77 7.90
N PRO A 277 49.71 -12.72 8.28
CA PRO A 277 49.23 -12.52 9.64
C PRO A 277 48.21 -13.60 10.03
N LEU A 278 48.38 -14.19 11.22
CA LEU A 278 47.49 -15.26 11.69
C LEU A 278 46.21 -14.71 12.35
N ILE A 279 46.29 -13.53 12.96
CA ILE A 279 45.17 -12.79 13.54
C ILE A 279 44.85 -11.61 12.63
N THR A 280 43.61 -11.55 12.12
CA THR A 280 43.17 -10.44 11.26
C THR A 280 41.84 -9.88 11.74
N GLU A 281 41.68 -8.57 11.56
CA GLU A 281 40.46 -7.84 11.93
C GLU A 281 39.20 -8.47 11.29
N ALA A 282 39.25 -8.76 9.99
CA ALA A 282 38.13 -9.36 9.27
C ALA A 282 37.66 -10.70 9.87
N LYS A 283 38.59 -11.58 10.28
CA LYS A 283 38.24 -12.87 10.89
C LYS A 283 37.69 -12.72 12.31
N ILE A 284 38.16 -11.73 13.06
CA ILE A 284 37.60 -11.42 14.38
C ILE A 284 36.17 -10.90 14.22
N PHE A 285 35.96 -9.95 13.31
CA PHE A 285 34.63 -9.39 13.05
C PHE A 285 33.65 -10.46 12.55
N GLU A 286 34.08 -11.38 11.68
CA GLU A 286 33.28 -12.53 11.27
C GLU A 286 32.91 -13.44 12.44
N ALA A 287 33.87 -13.73 13.34
CA ALA A 287 33.62 -14.56 14.52
C ALA A 287 32.63 -13.89 15.50
N VAL A 288 32.78 -12.59 15.75
CA VAL A 288 31.87 -11.81 16.61
C VAL A 288 30.47 -11.70 15.97
N ALA A 289 30.39 -11.47 14.66
CA ALA A 289 29.13 -11.45 13.92
C ALA A 289 28.40 -12.81 14.00
N ALA A 290 29.13 -13.92 13.89
CA ALA A 290 28.57 -15.25 14.08
C ALA A 290 28.04 -15.47 15.51
N CYS A 291 28.74 -14.94 16.52
CA CYS A 291 28.30 -14.98 17.91
C CYS A 291 27.01 -14.17 18.12
N ALA A 292 26.93 -12.97 17.55
CA ALA A 292 25.73 -12.12 17.61
C ALA A 292 24.53 -12.75 16.89
N LYS A 293 24.73 -13.43 15.76
CA LYS A 293 23.67 -14.19 15.09
C LYS A 293 23.19 -15.38 15.92
N LYS A 294 24.11 -16.06 16.62
CA LYS A 294 23.73 -17.14 17.53
C LYS A 294 22.87 -16.64 18.70
N LEU A 295 23.24 -15.49 19.28
CA LEU A 295 22.42 -14.79 20.30
C LEU A 295 21.01 -14.49 19.78
N TRP A 296 20.88 -14.03 18.53
CA TRP A 296 19.58 -13.77 17.91
C TRP A 296 18.69 -15.02 17.92
N VAL A 297 19.24 -16.17 17.50
CA VAL A 297 18.50 -17.43 17.45
C VAL A 297 18.20 -17.96 18.85
N ASP A 298 19.21 -18.06 19.71
CA ASP A 298 19.12 -18.79 20.98
C ASP A 298 18.36 -17.98 22.06
N ASP A 299 18.61 -16.67 22.15
CA ASP A 299 18.15 -15.84 23.27
C ASP A 299 17.08 -14.80 22.87
N VAL A 300 17.22 -14.17 21.70
CA VAL A 300 16.25 -13.17 21.22
C VAL A 300 14.99 -13.87 20.72
N MET A 301 15.09 -14.76 19.74
CA MET A 301 13.93 -15.39 19.11
C MET A 301 13.53 -16.72 19.77
N ALA A 302 14.49 -17.54 20.21
CA ALA A 302 14.26 -18.82 20.88
C ALA A 302 13.25 -19.72 20.14
N GLU A 303 12.04 -19.89 20.67
CA GLU A 303 10.99 -20.76 20.09
C GLU A 303 10.22 -20.11 18.93
N PHE A 304 10.41 -18.81 18.68
CA PHE A 304 9.72 -18.07 17.62
C PHE A 304 10.45 -18.24 16.30
N THR A 305 9.90 -19.08 15.42
CA THR A 305 10.52 -19.46 14.14
C THR A 305 9.77 -18.97 12.92
N ASN A 306 8.49 -18.56 13.07
CA ASN A 306 7.65 -18.14 11.95
C ASN A 306 7.05 -16.75 12.20
N PRO A 307 7.57 -15.70 11.53
CA PRO A 307 7.07 -14.33 11.69
C PRO A 307 5.59 -14.19 11.33
N VAL A 308 5.14 -14.82 10.24
CA VAL A 308 3.77 -14.65 9.71
C VAL A 308 2.76 -15.44 10.55
N ALA A 309 3.07 -16.68 10.94
CA ALA A 309 2.13 -17.49 11.72
C ALA A 309 1.98 -17.03 13.19
N GLN A 310 2.97 -16.31 13.72
CA GLN A 310 2.99 -15.85 15.12
C GLN A 310 2.77 -14.33 15.25
N GLY A 311 2.63 -13.62 14.13
CA GLY A 311 2.16 -12.24 14.01
C GLY A 311 2.80 -11.26 15.00
N VAL A 312 1.96 -10.52 15.72
CA VAL A 312 2.35 -9.50 16.71
C VAL A 312 3.27 -10.03 17.81
N ALA A 313 3.07 -11.27 18.27
CA ALA A 313 3.89 -11.85 19.34
C ALA A 313 5.36 -12.04 18.91
N TYR A 314 5.60 -12.30 17.62
CA TYR A 314 6.94 -12.39 17.05
C TYR A 314 7.64 -11.01 17.07
N LEU A 315 6.93 -9.95 16.64
CA LEU A 315 7.45 -8.58 16.63
C LEU A 315 7.73 -8.05 18.04
N ASP A 316 6.84 -8.30 19.00
CA ASP A 316 7.07 -7.93 20.40
C ASP A 316 8.28 -8.65 21.00
N ARG A 317 8.52 -9.89 20.59
CA ARG A 317 9.71 -10.64 21.02
C ARG A 317 11.00 -9.98 20.50
N MET A 318 11.02 -9.49 19.27
CA MET A 318 12.17 -8.80 18.68
C MET A 318 12.57 -7.54 19.48
N LYS A 319 11.64 -6.91 20.21
CA LYS A 319 11.94 -5.71 21.03
C LYS A 319 12.98 -5.96 22.13
N LYS A 320 13.25 -7.23 22.48
CA LYS A 320 14.34 -7.61 23.39
C LYS A 320 15.73 -7.19 22.93
N ILE A 321 15.90 -6.88 21.64
CA ILE A 321 17.16 -6.36 21.11
C ILE A 321 17.60 -5.06 21.81
N ALA A 322 16.66 -4.19 22.21
CA ALA A 322 16.98 -2.89 22.81
C ALA A 322 17.76 -3.00 24.14
N PRO A 323 17.27 -3.72 25.17
CA PRO A 323 18.04 -3.88 26.41
C PRO A 323 19.34 -4.68 26.21
N ILE A 324 19.40 -5.58 25.21
CA ILE A 324 20.62 -6.34 24.90
C ILE A 324 21.69 -5.43 24.29
N LEU A 325 21.33 -4.57 23.34
CA LEU A 325 22.26 -3.61 22.74
C LEU A 325 22.81 -2.64 23.79
N SER A 326 21.96 -2.12 24.68
CA SER A 326 22.43 -1.25 25.78
C SER A 326 23.40 -1.98 26.72
N ALA A 327 23.13 -3.23 27.06
CA ALA A 327 24.03 -4.04 27.89
C ALA A 327 25.39 -4.27 27.22
N LEU A 328 25.39 -4.53 25.91
CA LEU A 328 26.58 -4.75 25.11
C LEU A 328 27.37 -3.46 24.87
N GLU A 329 26.70 -2.32 24.73
CA GLU A 329 27.32 -1.00 24.63
C GLU A 329 28.20 -0.74 25.87
N MET A 330 27.61 -0.90 27.05
CA MET A 330 28.27 -0.67 28.34
C MET A 330 29.48 -1.58 28.60
N THR A 331 29.56 -2.73 27.94
CA THR A 331 30.58 -3.76 28.21
C THR A 331 31.59 -3.94 27.10
N LEU A 332 31.22 -3.78 25.83
CA LEU A 332 32.10 -3.97 24.69
C LEU A 332 32.86 -2.70 24.29
N ILE A 333 32.24 -1.52 24.39
CA ILE A 333 32.92 -0.26 24.05
C ILE A 333 34.18 -0.04 24.91
N PRO A 334 34.17 -0.28 26.24
CA PRO A 334 35.35 -0.06 27.07
C PRO A 334 36.51 -1.04 26.82
N LEU A 335 36.28 -2.15 26.11
CA LEU A 335 37.30 -3.19 25.95
C LEU A 335 38.50 -2.75 25.11
N SER A 336 38.30 -1.92 24.09
CA SER A 336 39.38 -1.37 23.27
C SER A 336 38.91 -0.21 22.41
N SER A 337 39.73 0.85 22.34
CA SER A 337 39.56 1.95 21.39
C SER A 337 40.13 1.66 20.00
N ARG A 338 40.94 0.61 19.85
CA ARG A 338 41.58 0.21 18.58
C ARG A 338 40.79 -0.87 17.83
N LEU A 339 40.11 -1.75 18.56
CA LEU A 339 39.34 -2.86 18.00
C LEU A 339 37.90 -2.77 18.48
N SER A 340 37.08 -2.02 17.74
CA SER A 340 35.69 -1.72 18.12
C SER A 340 34.75 -2.87 17.75
N LEU A 341 34.42 -3.71 18.72
CA LEU A 341 33.52 -4.87 18.50
C LEU A 341 32.04 -4.50 18.50
N PHE A 342 31.65 -3.43 19.20
CA PHE A 342 30.24 -3.05 19.37
C PHE A 342 29.51 -2.74 18.04
N PRO A 343 30.07 -1.94 17.11
CA PRO A 343 29.44 -1.67 15.82
C PRO A 343 29.14 -2.95 15.02
N ILE A 344 30.03 -3.94 15.07
CA ILE A 344 29.87 -5.22 14.37
C ILE A 344 28.67 -6.01 14.91
N VAL A 345 28.46 -5.97 16.23
CA VAL A 345 27.30 -6.59 16.87
C VAL A 345 26.00 -5.88 16.45
N VAL A 346 25.98 -4.54 16.46
CA VAL A 346 24.83 -3.74 16.03
C VAL A 346 24.46 -4.07 14.58
N VAL A 347 25.42 -4.05 13.65
CA VAL A 347 25.21 -4.38 12.24
C VAL A 347 24.69 -5.82 12.07
N SER A 348 25.25 -6.77 12.82
CA SER A 348 24.86 -8.17 12.72
C SER A 348 23.43 -8.41 13.19
N LEU A 349 23.03 -7.83 14.33
CA LEU A 349 21.67 -7.95 14.85
C LEU A 349 20.66 -7.18 14.00
N HIS A 350 21.04 -6.00 13.50
CA HIS A 350 20.24 -5.24 12.55
C HIS A 350 19.95 -6.06 11.28
N GLY A 351 20.96 -6.75 10.74
CA GLY A 351 20.77 -7.63 9.59
C GLY A 351 19.76 -8.76 9.84
N GLU A 352 19.66 -9.29 11.06
CA GLU A 352 18.64 -10.30 11.39
C GLU A 352 17.24 -9.67 11.57
N VAL A 353 17.15 -8.46 12.14
CA VAL A 353 15.88 -7.71 12.20
C VAL A 353 15.35 -7.41 10.80
N VAL A 354 16.19 -6.93 9.89
CA VAL A 354 15.82 -6.63 8.50
C VAL A 354 15.34 -7.89 7.79
N LYS A 355 16.05 -9.02 7.90
CA LYS A 355 15.61 -10.30 7.31
C LYS A 355 14.25 -10.76 7.84
N SER A 356 13.99 -10.61 9.14
CA SER A 356 12.68 -10.94 9.72
C SER A 356 11.57 -10.04 9.18
N LEU A 357 11.87 -8.76 8.93
CA LEU A 357 10.93 -7.80 8.35
C LEU A 357 10.71 -8.02 6.84
N GLU A 358 11.73 -8.44 6.09
CA GLU A 358 11.62 -8.81 4.68
C GLU A 358 10.59 -9.91 4.44
N ILE A 359 10.41 -10.83 5.40
CA ILE A 359 9.41 -11.91 5.33
C ILE A 359 7.98 -11.36 5.30
N TYR A 360 7.69 -10.27 6.03
CA TYR A 360 6.37 -9.61 5.97
C TYR A 360 6.18 -8.84 4.66
N ALA A 361 7.26 -8.40 4.02
CA ALA A 361 7.21 -7.72 2.73
C ALA A 361 7.15 -8.69 1.52
N ASP A 362 7.25 -10.01 1.74
CA ASP A 362 7.16 -11.02 0.68
C ASP A 362 5.70 -11.22 0.21
N PRO A 363 5.37 -10.89 -1.05
CA PRO A 363 4.03 -11.09 -1.59
C PRO A 363 3.58 -12.56 -1.62
N GLY A 364 4.51 -13.51 -1.58
CA GLY A 364 4.22 -14.95 -1.69
C GLY A 364 3.73 -15.61 -0.40
N LEU A 365 3.82 -14.93 0.75
CA LEU A 365 3.50 -15.50 2.07
C LEU A 365 2.15 -15.01 2.64
N GLU A 366 1.42 -14.14 1.93
CA GLU A 366 0.09 -13.63 2.26
C GLU A 366 -0.09 -13.27 3.75
N ALA A 367 0.74 -12.36 4.26
CA ALA A 367 0.59 -11.84 5.62
C ALA A 367 -0.73 -11.07 5.80
N LYS A 368 -1.36 -11.19 6.98
CA LYS A 368 -2.61 -10.48 7.28
C LYS A 368 -2.35 -8.97 7.38
N ALA A 369 -3.32 -8.15 6.99
CA ALA A 369 -3.20 -6.70 7.04
C ALA A 369 -2.81 -6.16 8.43
N ASN A 370 -3.29 -6.79 9.51
CA ASN A 370 -2.91 -6.44 10.87
C ASN A 370 -1.44 -6.71 11.21
N ASP A 371 -0.93 -7.85 10.76
CA ASP A 371 0.47 -8.21 10.99
C ASP A 371 1.40 -7.25 10.21
N LEU A 372 0.97 -6.81 9.01
CA LEU A 372 1.68 -5.81 8.22
C LEU A 372 1.66 -4.42 8.88
N ILE A 373 0.53 -3.99 9.43
CA ILE A 373 0.43 -2.73 10.20
C ILE A 373 1.31 -2.80 11.45
N ALA A 374 1.22 -3.89 12.22
CA ALA A 374 2.04 -4.09 13.41
C ALA A 374 3.54 -4.15 13.08
N ALA A 375 3.92 -4.75 11.95
CA ALA A 375 5.30 -4.75 11.46
C ALA A 375 5.77 -3.34 11.08
N SER A 376 4.90 -2.55 10.45
CA SER A 376 5.19 -1.14 10.13
C SER A 376 5.36 -0.29 11.41
N ASP A 377 4.51 -0.48 12.41
CA ASP A 377 4.66 0.14 13.73
C ASP A 377 5.94 -0.30 14.45
N PHE A 378 6.31 -1.58 14.34
CA PHE A 378 7.58 -2.07 14.85
C PHE A 378 8.77 -1.38 14.17
N VAL A 379 8.73 -1.18 12.85
CA VAL A 379 9.78 -0.46 12.12
C VAL A 379 9.95 0.96 12.66
N ARG A 380 8.84 1.67 12.89
CA ARG A 380 8.85 3.02 13.48
C ARG A 380 9.51 3.02 14.87
N TRP A 381 9.07 2.13 15.76
CA TRP A 381 9.67 1.96 17.09
C TRP A 381 11.17 1.62 17.01
N TYR A 382 11.55 0.72 16.12
CA TYR A 382 12.94 0.28 15.97
C TYR A 382 13.84 1.41 15.47
N LYS A 383 13.35 2.24 14.53
CA LYS A 383 14.04 3.45 14.08
C LYS A 383 14.24 4.47 15.20
N GLU A 384 13.25 4.68 16.05
CA GLU A 384 13.37 5.55 17.22
C GLU A 384 14.41 5.01 18.20
N MET A 385 14.34 3.71 18.52
CA MET A 385 15.32 3.05 19.40
C MET A 385 16.76 3.17 18.89
N LEU A 386 16.99 3.00 17.58
CA LEU A 386 18.30 3.16 16.96
C LEU A 386 18.81 4.61 17.02
N LYS A 387 17.91 5.60 16.97
CA LYS A 387 18.27 7.03 17.10
C LYS A 387 18.59 7.38 18.55
N ASP A 388 17.74 6.98 19.49
CA ASP A 388 17.91 7.26 20.92
C ASP A 388 19.19 6.65 21.47
N GLY A 389 19.56 5.44 21.00
CA GLY A 389 20.81 4.78 21.34
C GLY A 389 22.04 5.24 20.53
N ASN A 390 21.91 6.22 19.62
CA ASN A 390 22.97 6.64 18.69
C ASN A 390 23.55 5.53 17.78
N TYR A 391 22.80 4.45 17.57
CA TYR A 391 23.20 3.30 16.73
C TYR A 391 22.97 3.54 15.24
N SER A 392 22.19 4.57 14.90
CA SER A 392 21.85 4.97 13.52
C SER A 392 23.06 5.18 12.61
N SER A 393 24.20 5.60 13.17
CA SER A 393 25.45 5.80 12.42
C SER A 393 26.07 4.50 11.88
N HIS A 394 25.66 3.35 12.40
CA HIS A 394 26.22 2.05 12.04
C HIS A 394 25.38 1.28 11.01
N VAL A 395 24.14 1.71 10.72
CA VAL A 395 23.16 0.91 9.97
C VAL A 395 22.39 1.73 8.93
N ASP A 396 21.91 1.08 7.87
CA ASP A 396 21.12 1.72 6.83
C ASP A 396 19.64 1.83 7.24
N ILE A 397 19.26 2.99 7.77
CA ILE A 397 17.87 3.28 8.16
C ILE A 397 16.95 3.41 6.94
N ALA A 398 17.46 3.80 5.77
CA ALA A 398 16.62 4.02 4.59
C ALA A 398 16.03 2.72 4.04
N ALA A 399 16.73 1.59 4.21
CA ALA A 399 16.19 0.27 3.87
C ALA A 399 14.92 -0.08 4.66
N LEU A 400 14.82 0.36 5.92
CA LEU A 400 13.63 0.15 6.76
C LEU A 400 12.42 0.95 6.27
N ASP A 401 12.64 2.15 5.74
CA ASP A 401 11.56 2.98 5.17
C ASP A 401 10.92 2.31 3.95
N LYS A 402 11.75 1.69 3.10
CA LYS A 402 11.25 0.92 1.96
C LYS A 402 10.42 -0.28 2.42
N LEU A 403 10.86 -1.00 3.45
CA LEU A 403 10.12 -2.15 3.99
C LEU A 403 8.79 -1.73 4.62
N SER A 404 8.78 -0.65 5.40
CA SER A 404 7.55 -0.09 5.97
C SER A 404 6.56 0.32 4.87
N ALA A 405 7.02 1.00 3.82
CA ALA A 405 6.16 1.35 2.69
C ALA A 405 5.56 0.12 1.98
N CYS A 406 6.35 -0.94 1.77
CA CYS A 406 5.86 -2.20 1.19
C CYS A 406 4.80 -2.89 2.07
N MET A 407 5.03 -2.97 3.38
CA MET A 407 4.06 -3.57 4.32
C MET A 407 2.76 -2.78 4.35
N THR A 408 2.85 -1.45 4.39
CA THR A 408 1.71 -0.55 4.38
C THR A 408 0.89 -0.69 3.10
N ALA A 409 1.54 -0.75 1.92
CA ALA A 409 0.85 -0.99 0.66
C ALA A 409 0.13 -2.35 0.64
N GLY A 410 0.79 -3.42 1.08
CA GLY A 410 0.19 -4.75 1.18
C GLY A 410 -1.00 -4.81 2.15
N ALA A 411 -0.93 -4.08 3.27
CA ALA A 411 -2.03 -3.99 4.23
C ALA A 411 -3.27 -3.31 3.61
N VAL A 412 -3.05 -2.24 2.83
CA VAL A 412 -4.11 -1.51 2.14
C VAL A 412 -4.74 -2.34 1.03
N ASP A 413 -3.94 -3.06 0.24
CA ASP A 413 -4.45 -3.97 -0.80
C ASP A 413 -5.31 -5.08 -0.19
N GLY A 414 -4.87 -5.67 0.93
CA GLY A 414 -5.64 -6.65 1.68
C GLY A 414 -6.96 -6.09 2.21
N LEU A 415 -6.93 -4.86 2.75
CA LEU A 415 -8.13 -4.16 3.21
C LEU A 415 -9.10 -3.87 2.06
N MET A 416 -8.60 -3.41 0.91
CA MET A 416 -9.41 -3.15 -0.28
C MET A 416 -10.12 -4.40 -0.75
N MET A 417 -9.40 -5.52 -0.88
CA MET A 417 -9.99 -6.80 -1.28
C MET A 417 -11.07 -7.27 -0.31
N HIS A 418 -10.84 -7.09 0.99
CA HIS A 418 -11.81 -7.42 2.03
C HIS A 418 -13.07 -6.56 1.95
N LEU A 419 -12.92 -5.23 1.83
CA LEU A 419 -14.03 -4.30 1.70
C LEU A 419 -14.88 -4.57 0.45
N VAL A 420 -14.23 -4.79 -0.69
CA VAL A 420 -14.88 -5.18 -1.95
C VAL A 420 -15.69 -6.47 -1.75
N GLN A 421 -15.11 -7.46 -1.08
CA GLN A 421 -15.78 -8.73 -0.84
C GLN A 421 -16.99 -8.58 0.09
N LEU A 422 -16.86 -7.83 1.19
CA LEU A 422 -17.98 -7.58 2.09
C LEU A 422 -19.13 -6.84 1.39
N CYS A 423 -18.82 -5.81 0.59
CA CYS A 423 -19.84 -5.08 -0.16
C CYS A 423 -20.55 -5.97 -1.20
N LYS A 424 -19.82 -6.87 -1.88
CA LYS A 424 -20.43 -7.91 -2.74
C LYS A 424 -21.33 -8.87 -1.96
N VAL A 425 -20.95 -9.23 -0.74
CA VAL A 425 -21.79 -10.06 0.14
C VAL A 425 -23.07 -9.32 0.50
N CYS A 426 -23.00 -8.03 0.87
CA CYS A 426 -24.18 -7.19 1.12
C CYS A 426 -25.13 -7.16 -0.10
N ALA A 427 -24.60 -7.08 -1.33
CA ALA A 427 -25.43 -7.14 -2.54
C ALA A 427 -26.14 -8.50 -2.71
N ARG A 428 -25.47 -9.61 -2.37
CA ARG A 428 -26.03 -10.96 -2.47
C ARG A 428 -27.11 -11.23 -1.41
N THR A 429 -26.89 -10.80 -0.18
CA THR A 429 -27.83 -11.03 0.94
C THR A 429 -29.17 -10.35 0.69
N VAL A 430 -29.19 -9.18 0.04
CA VAL A 430 -30.43 -8.48 -0.34
C VAL A 430 -31.39 -9.36 -1.15
N LEU A 431 -30.86 -10.27 -1.98
CA LEU A 431 -31.64 -11.12 -2.88
C LEU A 431 -31.85 -12.55 -2.37
N GLU A 432 -31.48 -12.85 -1.12
CA GLU A 432 -31.73 -14.15 -0.50
C GLU A 432 -33.23 -14.47 -0.37
N ASP A 433 -33.56 -15.77 -0.34
CA ASP A 433 -34.93 -16.23 -0.26
C ASP A 433 -35.60 -15.80 1.06
N GLY A 434 -36.70 -15.05 0.92
CA GLY A 434 -37.42 -14.45 2.05
C GLY A 434 -37.28 -12.92 2.12
N ASN A 435 -36.20 -12.36 1.58
CA ASN A 435 -36.01 -10.91 1.53
C ASN A 435 -36.86 -10.27 0.44
N LYS A 436 -37.46 -9.12 0.79
CA LYS A 436 -38.28 -8.29 -0.08
C LYS A 436 -37.95 -6.82 0.17
N PRO A 437 -38.01 -5.96 -0.86
CA PRO A 437 -37.93 -4.52 -0.65
C PRO A 437 -38.97 -4.04 0.36
N PHE A 438 -38.59 -3.10 1.21
CA PHE A 438 -39.49 -2.48 2.18
C PHE A 438 -39.71 -1.02 1.80
N ARG A 439 -40.81 -0.41 2.28
CA ARG A 439 -41.05 1.02 2.07
C ARG A 439 -40.29 1.83 3.09
N SER A 440 -39.48 2.78 2.61
CA SER A 440 -38.78 3.76 3.44
C SER A 440 -39.76 4.72 4.12
N SER A 441 -39.23 5.63 4.95
CA SER A 441 -40.01 6.72 5.54
C SER A 441 -40.61 7.69 4.50
N SER A 442 -40.03 7.79 3.31
CA SER A 442 -40.60 8.54 2.18
C SER A 442 -41.67 7.75 1.41
N GLY A 443 -41.94 6.50 1.81
CA GLY A 443 -42.92 5.62 1.17
C GLY A 443 -42.38 4.87 -0.06
N LEU A 444 -41.15 5.13 -0.49
CA LEU A 444 -40.52 4.52 -1.67
C LEU A 444 -39.92 3.14 -1.34
N PRO A 445 -39.95 2.17 -2.26
CA PRO A 445 -39.31 0.88 -2.06
C PRO A 445 -37.79 1.03 -2.03
N VAL A 446 -37.12 0.45 -1.02
CA VAL A 446 -35.66 0.41 -0.85
C VAL A 446 -35.25 -0.98 -0.34
N THR A 447 -33.97 -1.31 -0.45
CA THR A 447 -33.42 -2.54 0.15
C THR A 447 -32.64 -2.23 1.45
N THR A 448 -32.22 -3.27 2.17
CA THR A 448 -31.31 -3.09 3.32
C THR A 448 -29.86 -2.87 2.88
N GLY A 449 -29.55 -3.14 1.60
CA GLY A 449 -28.20 -3.16 1.07
C GLY A 449 -27.40 -1.87 1.30
N PRO A 450 -27.93 -0.67 1.01
CA PRO A 450 -27.24 0.58 1.33
C PRO A 450 -26.86 0.69 2.80
N LYS A 451 -27.79 0.37 3.71
CA LYS A 451 -27.56 0.45 5.15
C LYS A 451 -26.46 -0.52 5.59
N ASP A 452 -26.52 -1.76 5.11
CA ASP A 452 -25.55 -2.81 5.45
C ASP A 452 -24.16 -2.47 4.89
N MET A 453 -24.09 -1.98 3.65
CA MET A 453 -22.85 -1.53 3.01
C MET A 453 -22.21 -0.36 3.77
N PHE A 454 -22.97 0.69 4.12
CA PHE A 454 -22.42 1.81 4.89
C PHE A 454 -22.04 1.41 6.32
N ALA A 455 -22.76 0.47 6.94
CA ALA A 455 -22.37 -0.05 8.25
C ALA A 455 -21.01 -0.78 8.18
N VAL A 456 -20.80 -1.61 7.14
CA VAL A 456 -19.50 -2.25 6.87
C VAL A 456 -18.40 -1.19 6.69
N LEU A 457 -18.62 -0.20 5.81
CA LEU A 457 -17.64 0.86 5.57
C LEU A 457 -17.33 1.64 6.84
N GLN A 458 -18.35 2.11 7.56
CA GLN A 458 -18.16 2.91 8.78
C GLN A 458 -17.44 2.14 9.89
N GLN A 459 -17.74 0.86 10.07
CA GLN A 459 -17.03 0.05 11.06
C GLN A 459 -15.58 -0.23 10.68
N THR A 460 -15.30 -0.44 9.40
CA THR A 460 -13.92 -0.55 8.92
C THR A 460 -13.15 0.74 9.16
N LEU A 461 -13.81 1.89 8.97
CA LEU A 461 -13.19 3.20 9.20
C LEU A 461 -13.06 3.58 10.68
N ALA A 462 -13.96 3.11 11.55
CA ALA A 462 -13.96 3.43 12.98
C ALA A 462 -12.72 2.92 13.74
N GLY A 463 -11.96 1.97 13.16
CA GLY A 463 -10.70 1.47 13.70
C GLY A 463 -9.45 2.25 13.27
N LEU A 464 -9.57 3.23 12.37
CA LEU A 464 -8.45 4.00 11.84
C LEU A 464 -8.07 5.13 12.80
N SER A 465 -6.82 5.11 13.28
CA SER A 465 -6.25 6.15 14.16
C SER A 465 -5.84 7.39 13.35
N THR A 466 -5.86 8.58 13.96
CA THR A 466 -5.37 9.84 13.36
C THR A 466 -3.85 9.88 13.14
N ALA A 467 -3.13 8.84 13.56
CA ALA A 467 -1.68 8.70 13.37
C ALA A 467 -1.28 8.04 12.03
N ILE A 468 -2.25 7.74 11.16
CA ILE A 468 -2.00 7.09 9.86
C ILE A 468 -1.49 8.13 8.85
N GLU A 469 -0.49 7.74 8.05
CA GLU A 469 0.08 8.58 7.00
C GLU A 469 -0.96 9.01 5.95
N VAL A 470 -0.81 10.23 5.42
CA VAL A 470 -1.76 10.84 4.46
C VAL A 470 -1.96 9.96 3.22
N ASP A 471 -0.90 9.40 2.67
CA ASP A 471 -0.98 8.57 1.46
C ASP A 471 -1.73 7.26 1.70
N VAL A 472 -1.66 6.71 2.91
CA VAL A 472 -2.43 5.53 3.32
C VAL A 472 -3.91 5.86 3.42
N MET A 473 -4.24 6.98 4.04
CA MET A 473 -5.64 7.45 4.13
C MET A 473 -6.26 7.69 2.74
N ARG A 474 -5.49 8.22 1.78
CA ARG A 474 -5.93 8.36 0.38
C ARG A 474 -6.22 7.00 -0.28
N GLN A 475 -5.35 6.02 -0.08
CA GLN A 475 -5.55 4.70 -0.66
C GLN A 475 -6.75 3.97 -0.02
N ILE A 476 -6.97 4.13 1.28
CA ILE A 476 -8.18 3.64 1.96
C ILE A 476 -9.44 4.30 1.38
N GLY A 477 -9.40 5.62 1.14
CA GLY A 477 -10.50 6.33 0.48
C GLY A 477 -10.83 5.76 -0.91
N ARG A 478 -9.81 5.48 -1.73
CA ARG A 478 -9.98 4.79 -3.03
C ARG A 478 -10.56 3.39 -2.88
N ALA A 479 -10.14 2.64 -1.86
CA ALA A 479 -10.65 1.30 -1.58
C ALA A 479 -12.15 1.33 -1.19
N CYS A 480 -12.58 2.33 -0.42
CA CYS A 480 -14.01 2.52 -0.09
C CYS A 480 -14.84 2.81 -1.34
N ALA A 481 -14.39 3.71 -2.22
CA ALA A 481 -15.07 4.00 -3.48
C ALA A 481 -15.18 2.74 -4.37
N ALA A 482 -14.09 1.99 -4.55
CA ALA A 482 -14.07 0.75 -5.32
C ALA A 482 -15.00 -0.34 -4.72
N ALA A 483 -15.17 -0.37 -3.40
CA ALA A 483 -16.09 -1.28 -2.72
C ALA A 483 -17.56 -0.93 -3.00
N ILE A 484 -17.90 0.37 -3.00
CA ILE A 484 -19.24 0.86 -3.39
C ILE A 484 -19.55 0.51 -4.85
N GLU A 485 -18.61 0.73 -5.78
CA GLU A 485 -18.78 0.37 -7.19
C GLU A 485 -18.96 -1.15 -7.38
N SER A 486 -18.25 -1.94 -6.58
CA SER A 486 -18.39 -3.40 -6.57
C SER A 486 -19.76 -3.86 -6.10
N TYR A 487 -20.38 -3.17 -5.13
CA TYR A 487 -21.76 -3.43 -4.71
C TYR A 487 -22.73 -3.24 -5.89
N PHE A 488 -22.64 -2.12 -6.61
CA PHE A 488 -23.52 -1.85 -7.77
C PHE A 488 -23.33 -2.84 -8.90
N SER A 489 -22.08 -3.17 -9.21
CA SER A 489 -21.73 -4.16 -10.22
C SER A 489 -22.33 -5.53 -9.91
N GLU A 490 -22.31 -5.92 -8.63
CA GLU A 490 -22.89 -7.19 -8.17
C GLU A 490 -24.43 -7.13 -8.22
N CYS A 491 -25.08 -6.07 -7.73
CA CYS A 491 -26.54 -5.89 -7.81
C CYS A 491 -27.06 -5.96 -9.26
N LYS A 492 -26.37 -5.29 -10.20
CA LYS A 492 -26.67 -5.33 -11.63
C LYS A 492 -26.61 -6.76 -12.19
N LEU A 493 -25.59 -7.53 -11.81
CA LEU A 493 -25.42 -8.91 -12.23
C LEU A 493 -26.46 -9.86 -11.60
N LEU A 494 -26.92 -9.55 -10.39
CA LEU A 494 -27.92 -10.35 -9.69
C LEU A 494 -29.35 -10.11 -10.19
N ILE A 495 -29.66 -8.93 -10.75
CA ILE A 495 -31.01 -8.58 -11.24
C ILE A 495 -31.23 -8.82 -12.74
N ASP A 496 -30.26 -9.45 -13.43
CA ASP A 496 -30.36 -9.76 -14.85
C ASP A 496 -31.61 -10.60 -15.18
N TYR A 497 -32.33 -10.21 -16.23
CA TYR A 497 -33.60 -10.86 -16.61
C TYR A 497 -33.41 -12.32 -17.01
N ASP A 498 -32.39 -12.61 -17.83
CA ASP A 498 -32.15 -13.96 -18.35
C ASP A 498 -31.80 -14.92 -17.22
N ARG A 499 -31.02 -14.44 -16.24
CA ARG A 499 -30.70 -15.20 -15.04
C ARG A 499 -31.95 -15.57 -14.25
N TRP A 500 -32.84 -14.62 -13.99
CA TRP A 500 -34.09 -14.88 -13.24
C TRP A 500 -35.03 -15.80 -14.01
N GLU A 501 -35.13 -15.63 -15.32
CA GLU A 501 -35.91 -16.52 -16.19
C GLU A 501 -35.34 -17.95 -16.19
N GLU A 502 -34.02 -18.12 -16.26
CA GLU A 502 -33.37 -19.44 -16.16
C GLU A 502 -33.58 -20.09 -14.79
N MET A 503 -33.48 -19.32 -13.69
CA MET A 503 -33.70 -19.84 -12.33
C MET A 503 -35.13 -20.37 -12.17
N GLU A 504 -36.12 -19.61 -12.65
CA GLU A 504 -37.52 -20.03 -12.65
C GLU A 504 -37.74 -21.26 -13.54
N GLN A 505 -37.15 -21.32 -14.74
CA GLN A 505 -37.27 -22.48 -15.62
C GLN A 505 -36.69 -23.76 -14.98
N ARG A 506 -35.58 -23.63 -14.24
CA ARG A 506 -34.98 -24.74 -13.48
C ARG A 506 -35.86 -25.16 -12.30
N GLN A 507 -36.53 -24.23 -11.61
CA GLN A 507 -37.44 -24.53 -10.50
C GLN A 507 -38.78 -25.13 -10.97
N LYS A 508 -39.33 -24.67 -12.10
CA LYS A 508 -40.53 -25.24 -12.74
C LYS A 508 -40.37 -26.69 -13.18
N SER A 509 -39.14 -27.16 -13.34
CA SER A 509 -38.82 -28.58 -13.57
C SER A 509 -39.22 -29.47 -12.38
N GLY A 510 -39.50 -28.89 -11.19
CA GLY A 510 -39.80 -29.60 -9.94
C GLY A 510 -41.18 -29.34 -9.32
N GLY A 511 -42.06 -28.52 -9.90
CA GLY A 511 -43.41 -28.28 -9.38
C GLY A 511 -44.08 -27.00 -9.88
N ASN A 512 -45.42 -26.99 -9.91
CA ASN A 512 -46.29 -25.92 -10.41
C ASN A 512 -46.22 -24.65 -9.53
N SER A 513 -45.24 -23.77 -9.75
CA SER A 513 -45.28 -22.37 -9.29
C SER A 513 -45.91 -21.47 -10.36
N GLY A 514 -46.68 -20.47 -9.93
CA GLY A 514 -47.43 -19.56 -10.81
C GLY A 514 -46.52 -18.79 -11.76
N ASN A 515 -46.91 -18.72 -13.04
CA ASN A 515 -46.07 -18.27 -14.16
C ASN A 515 -45.51 -16.83 -14.06
N GLU A 516 -45.97 -16.00 -13.11
CA GLU A 516 -45.75 -14.54 -13.08
C GLU A 516 -45.16 -13.99 -11.76
N GLU A 517 -45.03 -14.79 -10.68
CA GLU A 517 -44.64 -14.28 -9.36
C GLU A 517 -43.19 -13.74 -9.31
N TRP A 518 -42.27 -14.41 -10.00
CA TRP A 518 -40.86 -13.99 -10.06
C TRP A 518 -40.68 -12.67 -10.81
N LYS A 519 -41.54 -12.37 -11.80
CA LYS A 519 -41.45 -11.13 -12.58
C LYS A 519 -41.81 -9.92 -11.73
N MET A 520 -42.87 -10.03 -10.94
CA MET A 520 -43.27 -9.00 -9.98
C MET A 520 -42.24 -8.83 -8.87
N ARG A 521 -41.67 -9.93 -8.36
CA ARG A 521 -40.57 -9.87 -7.38
C ARG A 521 -39.35 -9.15 -7.95
N ARG A 522 -38.95 -9.46 -9.19
CA ARG A 522 -37.84 -8.78 -9.88
C ARG A 522 -38.12 -7.30 -10.08
N LEU A 523 -39.32 -6.94 -10.51
CA LEU A 523 -39.72 -5.56 -10.74
C LEU A 523 -39.64 -4.73 -9.45
N ALA A 524 -40.11 -5.28 -8.32
CA ALA A 524 -39.98 -4.63 -7.02
C ALA A 524 -38.51 -4.35 -6.63
N PHE A 525 -37.60 -5.29 -6.91
CA PHE A 525 -36.17 -5.07 -6.68
C PHE A 525 -35.55 -4.05 -7.64
N LEU A 526 -36.01 -3.95 -8.89
CA LEU A 526 -35.54 -2.91 -9.81
C LEU A 526 -35.93 -1.51 -9.32
N TYR A 527 -37.16 -1.34 -8.81
CA TYR A 527 -37.57 -0.09 -8.17
C TYR A 527 -36.68 0.22 -6.96
N ALA A 528 -36.46 -0.78 -6.11
CA ALA A 528 -35.65 -0.64 -4.91
C ALA A 528 -34.19 -0.28 -5.23
N PHE A 529 -33.54 -0.96 -6.17
CA PHE A 529 -32.16 -0.66 -6.56
C PHE A 529 -31.99 0.72 -7.21
N CYS A 530 -33.00 1.20 -7.93
CA CYS A 530 -32.99 2.56 -8.46
C CYS A 530 -33.05 3.61 -7.33
N ASN A 531 -33.89 3.38 -6.31
CA ASN A 531 -33.95 4.27 -5.14
C ASN A 531 -32.72 4.13 -4.23
N ASP A 532 -32.16 2.93 -4.12
CA ASP A 532 -30.92 2.66 -3.38
C ASP A 532 -29.74 3.47 -3.95
N CYS A 533 -29.71 3.70 -5.28
CA CYS A 533 -28.71 4.61 -5.89
C CYS A 533 -28.81 6.02 -5.28
N SER A 534 -30.03 6.59 -5.17
CA SER A 534 -30.23 7.90 -4.52
C SER A 534 -29.91 7.88 -3.02
N VAL A 535 -30.19 6.76 -2.32
CA VAL A 535 -29.83 6.60 -0.91
C VAL A 535 -28.32 6.57 -0.74
N ILE A 536 -27.61 5.88 -1.63
CA ILE A 536 -26.16 5.77 -1.59
C ILE A 536 -25.51 7.11 -1.93
N GLU A 537 -25.97 7.79 -2.97
CA GLU A 537 -25.51 9.12 -3.34
C GLU A 537 -25.58 10.09 -2.15
N ARG A 538 -26.73 10.17 -1.45
CA ARG A 538 -26.91 11.06 -0.28
C ARG A 538 -26.03 10.71 0.92
N ASN A 539 -25.70 9.44 1.09
CA ASN A 539 -24.91 8.96 2.24
C ASN A 539 -23.41 8.91 1.93
N MET A 540 -23.02 8.98 0.67
CA MET A 540 -21.62 8.91 0.23
C MET A 540 -20.82 10.09 0.78
N ASP A 541 -21.40 11.29 0.81
CA ASP A 541 -20.80 12.48 1.42
C ASP A 541 -20.37 12.22 2.88
N THR A 542 -21.11 11.39 3.61
CA THR A 542 -20.79 11.06 5.01
C THR A 542 -19.52 10.22 5.13
N VAL A 543 -19.27 9.33 4.16
CA VAL A 543 -18.02 8.55 4.09
C VAL A 543 -16.89 9.42 3.57
N GLU A 544 -17.15 10.25 2.55
CA GLU A 544 -16.16 11.14 1.96
C GLU A 544 -15.62 12.16 2.96
N LEU A 545 -16.45 12.68 3.87
CA LEU A 545 -16.04 13.60 4.94
C LEU A 545 -14.86 13.10 5.79
N VAL A 546 -14.66 11.78 5.91
CA VAL A 546 -13.50 11.18 6.60
C VAL A 546 -12.20 11.43 5.85
N PHE A 547 -12.27 11.60 4.52
CA PHE A 547 -11.14 11.70 3.61
C PHE A 547 -10.88 13.12 3.09
N VAL A 548 -11.84 14.05 3.25
CA VAL A 548 -11.77 15.42 2.68
C VAL A 548 -10.45 16.12 3.01
N SER A 549 -9.97 16.05 4.25
CA SER A 549 -8.71 16.71 4.66
C SER A 549 -7.44 16.10 4.06
N TYR A 550 -7.54 14.95 3.40
CA TYR A 550 -6.40 14.23 2.82
C TYR A 550 -6.30 14.42 1.30
N TRP A 551 -7.34 14.95 0.64
CA TRP A 551 -7.28 15.31 -0.77
C TRP A 551 -6.57 16.68 -0.89
N ASN A 552 -5.38 16.72 -1.53
CA ASN A 552 -4.60 17.96 -1.63
C ASN A 552 -5.26 18.95 -2.61
N GLU A 553 -5.45 20.20 -2.19
CA GLU A 553 -5.72 21.34 -3.08
C GLU A 553 -4.49 21.75 -3.92
N GLU A 554 -3.28 21.36 -3.49
CA GLU A 554 -2.00 21.83 -4.08
C GLU A 554 -1.63 21.22 -5.45
N GLU A 555 -2.30 20.15 -5.91
CA GLU A 555 -2.01 19.53 -7.22
C GLU A 555 -2.83 20.12 -8.38
N GLY A 556 -3.61 21.18 -8.17
CA GLY A 556 -4.27 21.93 -9.26
C GLY A 556 -5.26 21.10 -10.09
N LEU A 557 -5.75 19.98 -9.55
CA LEU A 557 -6.77 19.13 -10.16
C LEU A 557 -8.02 19.18 -9.27
N GLU A 558 -8.86 20.19 -9.49
CA GLU A 558 -10.13 20.42 -8.76
C GLU A 558 -11.16 19.25 -8.87
N ASP A 559 -10.84 18.09 -9.47
CA ASP A 559 -11.83 17.07 -9.88
C ASP A 559 -11.41 15.58 -9.67
N ASN A 560 -10.60 15.24 -8.66
CA ASN A 560 -10.04 13.86 -8.53
C ASN A 560 -10.40 13.09 -7.25
N SER A 561 -11.51 13.41 -6.56
CA SER A 561 -12.03 12.50 -5.54
C SER A 561 -12.53 11.21 -6.19
N PRO A 562 -12.13 10.02 -5.71
CA PRO A 562 -12.66 8.76 -6.23
C PRO A 562 -14.18 8.64 -6.02
N PHE A 563 -14.75 9.36 -5.04
CA PHE A 563 -16.19 9.37 -4.79
C PHE A 563 -16.96 10.13 -5.87
N ILE A 564 -16.38 11.16 -6.50
CA ILE A 564 -16.99 11.86 -7.66
C ILE A 564 -17.12 10.89 -8.84
N GLN A 565 -16.08 10.08 -9.10
CA GLN A 565 -16.13 9.06 -10.16
C GLN A 565 -17.23 8.02 -9.86
N THR A 566 -17.39 7.63 -8.60
CA THR A 566 -18.48 6.75 -8.17
C THR A 566 -19.87 7.40 -8.36
N GLN A 567 -20.02 8.74 -8.30
CA GLN A 567 -21.27 9.44 -8.64
C GLN A 567 -21.65 9.27 -10.12
N ASP A 568 -20.69 9.35 -11.04
CA ASP A 568 -20.96 9.12 -12.45
C ASP A 568 -21.43 7.67 -12.70
N VAL A 569 -20.80 6.70 -12.02
CA VAL A 569 -21.17 5.28 -12.10
C VAL A 569 -22.58 5.05 -11.54
N LEU A 570 -22.97 5.73 -10.47
CA LEU A 570 -24.32 5.68 -9.89
C LEU A 570 -25.40 6.03 -10.90
N VAL A 571 -25.20 7.09 -11.69
CA VAL A 571 -26.15 7.56 -12.71
C VAL A 571 -26.33 6.51 -13.82
N ASP A 572 -25.25 5.84 -14.21
CA ASP A 572 -25.27 4.75 -15.20
C ASP A 572 -26.03 3.52 -14.69
N HIS A 573 -25.86 3.17 -13.41
CA HIS A 573 -26.58 2.08 -12.77
C HIS A 573 -28.08 2.38 -12.61
N ALA A 574 -28.45 3.58 -12.15
CA ALA A 574 -29.84 4.01 -12.07
C ALA A 574 -30.50 4.02 -13.46
N SER A 575 -29.80 4.54 -14.47
CA SER A 575 -30.25 4.50 -15.88
C SER A 575 -30.49 3.07 -16.36
N HIS A 576 -29.60 2.13 -16.01
CA HIS A 576 -29.77 0.72 -16.38
C HIS A 576 -31.01 0.09 -15.74
N TYR A 577 -31.28 0.35 -14.45
CA TYR A 577 -32.48 -0.17 -13.79
C TYR A 577 -33.76 0.42 -14.37
N ILE A 578 -33.76 1.72 -14.70
CA ILE A 578 -34.88 2.38 -15.40
C ILE A 578 -35.14 1.72 -16.76
N ASP A 579 -34.09 1.46 -17.55
CA ASP A 579 -34.25 0.83 -18.86
C ASP A 579 -34.80 -0.60 -18.73
N GLU A 580 -34.38 -1.36 -17.70
CA GLU A 580 -34.91 -2.69 -17.41
C GLU A 580 -36.38 -2.68 -16.97
N VAL A 581 -36.81 -1.64 -16.24
CA VAL A 581 -38.22 -1.41 -15.89
C VAL A 581 -39.04 -1.11 -17.13
N ILE A 582 -38.56 -0.24 -18.03
CA ILE A 582 -39.27 0.07 -19.28
C ILE A 582 -39.37 -1.18 -20.16
N LEU A 583 -38.29 -1.96 -20.26
CA LEU A 583 -38.28 -3.24 -20.96
C LEU A 583 -39.26 -4.24 -20.35
N HIS A 584 -39.48 -4.23 -19.04
CA HIS A 584 -40.50 -5.05 -18.40
C HIS A 584 -41.90 -4.69 -18.91
N VAL A 585 -42.26 -3.40 -18.92
CA VAL A 585 -43.57 -2.96 -19.44
C VAL A 585 -43.70 -3.25 -20.93
N GLU A 586 -42.65 -3.05 -21.72
CA GLU A 586 -42.65 -3.38 -23.15
C GLU A 586 -42.91 -4.86 -23.43
N ARG A 587 -42.42 -5.77 -22.58
CA ARG A 587 -42.66 -7.22 -22.68
C ARG A 587 -44.13 -7.57 -22.40
N MET A 588 -44.80 -6.85 -21.50
CA MET A 588 -46.22 -7.08 -21.19
C MET A 588 -47.14 -6.78 -22.38
N VAL A 589 -46.78 -5.76 -23.17
CA VAL A 589 -47.54 -5.36 -24.37
C VAL A 589 -46.95 -5.89 -25.67
N GLU A 590 -45.93 -6.76 -25.61
CA GLU A 590 -45.20 -7.23 -26.79
C GLU A 590 -46.11 -7.91 -27.82
N GLY A 591 -47.11 -8.66 -27.34
CA GLY A 591 -48.10 -9.34 -28.17
C GLY A 591 -49.01 -8.42 -28.99
N GLN A 592 -49.16 -7.14 -28.61
CA GLN A 592 -50.05 -6.19 -29.28
C GLN A 592 -49.42 -5.52 -30.50
N TRP A 593 -48.09 -5.32 -30.49
CA TRP A 593 -47.37 -4.61 -31.55
C TRP A 593 -47.56 -5.18 -32.96
N PRO A 594 -47.53 -6.51 -33.19
CA PRO A 594 -47.74 -7.08 -34.53
C PRO A 594 -49.11 -6.75 -35.14
N ASP A 595 -50.12 -6.45 -34.32
CA ASP A 595 -51.49 -6.19 -34.75
C ASP A 595 -51.73 -4.72 -35.12
N VAL A 596 -50.89 -3.80 -34.65
CA VAL A 596 -50.93 -2.38 -35.02
C VAL A 596 -50.77 -2.24 -36.54
N PHE A 597 -51.63 -1.44 -37.18
CA PHE A 597 -51.73 -1.24 -38.64
C PHE A 597 -52.23 -2.43 -39.47
N ARG A 598 -52.31 -3.64 -38.89
CA ARG A 598 -52.49 -4.89 -39.66
C ARG A 598 -53.79 -5.63 -39.34
N SER A 599 -54.18 -5.68 -38.07
CA SER A 599 -55.33 -6.46 -37.63
C SER A 599 -56.66 -5.76 -37.96
N LYS A 600 -57.74 -6.53 -38.04
CA LYS A 600 -59.09 -5.96 -38.16
C LYS A 600 -59.45 -5.14 -36.91
N GLY A 601 -59.04 -5.62 -35.74
CA GLY A 601 -59.24 -4.94 -34.46
C GLY A 601 -58.56 -3.58 -34.37
N TRP A 602 -57.49 -3.32 -35.13
CA TRP A 602 -56.90 -1.98 -35.19
C TRP A 602 -57.80 -0.93 -35.83
N TYR A 603 -58.60 -1.32 -36.82
CA TYR A 603 -59.59 -0.43 -37.43
C TYR A 603 -60.82 -0.21 -36.52
N GLU A 604 -61.07 -1.13 -35.58
CA GLU A 604 -62.18 -1.07 -34.64
C GLU A 604 -61.73 -0.25 -33.39
N GLY A 605 -62.50 0.79 -33.02
CA GLY A 605 -61.99 1.89 -32.19
C GLY A 605 -61.85 1.65 -30.68
N GLU A 606 -62.64 0.76 -30.08
CA GLU A 606 -62.68 0.59 -28.61
C GLU A 606 -61.55 -0.30 -28.08
N ASP A 607 -61.23 -1.41 -28.76
CA ASP A 607 -60.20 -2.38 -28.35
C ASP A 607 -58.97 -2.36 -29.28
N SER A 608 -58.64 -1.21 -29.86
CA SER A 608 -57.49 -1.12 -30.75
C SER A 608 -56.17 -1.46 -30.00
N PRO A 609 -55.23 -2.20 -30.61
CA PRO A 609 -53.98 -2.59 -29.96
C PRO A 609 -53.14 -1.38 -29.54
N THR A 610 -53.24 -0.26 -30.27
CA THR A 610 -52.59 1.01 -29.90
C THR A 610 -53.11 1.54 -28.56
N ARG A 611 -54.43 1.48 -28.34
CA ARG A 611 -55.06 1.90 -27.09
C ARG A 611 -54.68 0.98 -25.94
N ILE A 612 -54.70 -0.34 -26.14
CA ILE A 612 -54.28 -1.32 -25.13
C ILE A 612 -52.83 -1.07 -24.68
N ILE A 613 -51.92 -0.80 -25.64
CA ILE A 613 -50.54 -0.46 -25.33
C ILE A 613 -50.48 0.82 -24.47
N LEU A 614 -51.13 1.89 -24.91
CA LEU A 614 -51.09 3.19 -24.22
C LEU A 614 -51.75 3.16 -22.85
N ASP A 615 -52.88 2.47 -22.70
CA ASP A 615 -53.58 2.30 -21.43
C ASP A 615 -52.71 1.51 -20.44
N THR A 616 -52.08 0.41 -20.89
CA THR A 616 -51.14 -0.34 -20.04
C THR A 616 -49.96 0.54 -19.59
N MET A 617 -49.37 1.32 -20.50
CA MET A 617 -48.28 2.23 -20.15
C MET A 617 -48.74 3.34 -19.19
N ALA A 618 -49.97 3.84 -19.37
CA ALA A 618 -50.57 4.85 -18.50
C ALA A 618 -50.79 4.32 -17.09
N ASP A 619 -51.35 3.12 -16.95
CA ASP A 619 -51.58 2.47 -15.66
C ASP A 619 -50.27 2.29 -14.89
N PHE A 620 -49.19 1.86 -15.57
CA PHE A 620 -47.86 1.79 -14.95
C PHE A 620 -47.34 3.14 -14.47
N ILE A 621 -47.53 4.21 -15.26
CA ILE A 621 -47.06 5.55 -14.87
C ILE A 621 -47.85 6.07 -13.66
N ASP A 622 -49.17 5.96 -13.71
CA ASP A 622 -50.07 6.58 -12.75
C ASP A 622 -50.18 5.80 -11.44
N GLU A 623 -50.21 4.47 -11.50
CA GLU A 623 -50.44 3.61 -10.34
C GLU A 623 -49.15 3.04 -9.74
N GLU A 624 -48.17 2.67 -10.57
CA GLU A 624 -46.92 2.06 -10.09
C GLU A 624 -45.75 3.05 -9.96
N PHE A 625 -45.36 3.71 -11.05
CA PHE A 625 -44.15 4.53 -11.10
C PHE A 625 -44.27 5.76 -10.19
N SER A 626 -45.46 6.36 -10.13
CA SER A 626 -45.78 7.49 -9.25
C SER A 626 -45.51 7.20 -7.76
N CYS A 627 -45.64 5.93 -7.36
CA CYS A 627 -45.47 5.46 -5.99
C CYS A 627 -44.15 4.71 -5.74
N SER A 628 -43.34 4.52 -6.79
CA SER A 628 -42.15 3.68 -6.76
C SER A 628 -40.85 4.44 -7.06
N PHE A 629 -40.93 5.62 -7.68
CA PHE A 629 -39.76 6.45 -8.01
C PHE A 629 -39.82 7.84 -7.38
N GLU A 630 -38.64 8.42 -7.15
CA GLU A 630 -38.51 9.86 -6.87
C GLU A 630 -38.91 10.70 -8.10
N ALA A 631 -39.30 11.97 -7.89
CA ALA A 631 -39.82 12.82 -8.96
C ALA A 631 -38.86 12.98 -10.16
N SER A 632 -37.55 13.06 -9.93
CA SER A 632 -36.52 13.14 -10.98
C SER A 632 -36.41 11.85 -11.80
N GLN A 633 -36.46 10.70 -11.12
CA GLN A 633 -36.42 9.38 -11.74
C GLN A 633 -37.74 9.06 -12.47
N LEU A 634 -38.88 9.44 -11.90
CA LEU A 634 -40.21 9.37 -12.53
C LEU A 634 -40.21 10.16 -13.85
N HIS A 635 -39.70 11.39 -13.83
CA HIS A 635 -39.57 12.18 -15.05
C HIS A 635 -38.71 11.47 -16.11
N THR A 636 -37.59 10.87 -15.68
CA THR A 636 -36.66 10.17 -16.57
C THR A 636 -37.27 8.91 -17.18
N VAL A 637 -37.90 8.04 -16.37
CA VAL A 637 -38.53 6.80 -16.86
C VAL A 637 -39.67 7.12 -17.83
N THR A 638 -40.55 8.08 -17.51
CA THR A 638 -41.66 8.48 -18.39
C THR A 638 -41.16 9.07 -19.71
N HIS A 639 -40.12 9.92 -19.67
CA HIS A 639 -39.54 10.52 -20.88
C HIS A 639 -38.92 9.45 -21.80
N ARG A 640 -38.11 8.54 -21.24
CA ARG A 640 -37.49 7.45 -22.01
C ARG A 640 -38.53 6.46 -22.55
N MET A 641 -39.55 6.14 -21.77
CA MET A 641 -40.64 5.26 -22.17
C MET A 641 -41.41 5.84 -23.37
N MET A 642 -41.71 7.14 -23.37
CA MET A 642 -42.33 7.82 -24.51
C MET A 642 -41.44 7.76 -25.76
N GLN A 643 -40.15 8.05 -25.64
CA GLN A 643 -39.23 8.00 -26.79
C GLN A 643 -39.19 6.60 -27.42
N ARG A 644 -39.13 5.55 -26.59
CA ARG A 644 -39.15 4.15 -27.04
C ARG A 644 -40.48 3.76 -27.67
N TYR A 645 -41.59 4.18 -27.08
CA TYR A 645 -42.93 4.00 -27.67
C TYR A 645 -43.01 4.60 -29.07
N ILE A 646 -42.62 5.87 -29.24
CA ILE A 646 -42.68 6.56 -30.55
C ILE A 646 -41.77 5.88 -31.57
N GLN A 647 -40.55 5.51 -31.17
CA GLN A 647 -39.63 4.79 -32.05
C GLN A 647 -40.24 3.45 -32.50
N LYS A 648 -40.85 2.68 -31.59
CA LYS A 648 -41.46 1.38 -31.89
C LYS A 648 -42.72 1.54 -32.76
N PHE A 649 -43.56 2.53 -32.50
CA PHE A 649 -44.73 2.86 -33.30
C PHE A 649 -44.37 3.24 -34.74
N LEU A 650 -43.36 4.10 -34.93
CA LEU A 650 -42.84 4.44 -36.26
C LEU A 650 -42.19 3.24 -36.95
N THR A 651 -41.50 2.39 -36.20
CA THR A 651 -40.89 1.16 -36.73
C THR A 651 -41.96 0.22 -37.27
N GLU A 652 -43.03 -0.06 -36.51
CA GLU A 652 -44.14 -0.90 -36.95
C GLU A 652 -44.85 -0.33 -38.18
N LEU A 653 -45.00 1.00 -38.25
CA LEU A 653 -45.54 1.65 -39.44
C LEU A 653 -44.64 1.40 -40.65
N MET A 654 -43.32 1.59 -40.52
CA MET A 654 -42.39 1.37 -41.62
C MET A 654 -42.34 -0.09 -42.06
N GLU A 655 -42.47 -1.04 -41.13
CA GLU A 655 -42.58 -2.46 -41.47
C GLU A 655 -43.86 -2.75 -42.27
N PHE A 656 -45.01 -2.23 -41.82
CA PHE A 656 -46.27 -2.35 -42.55
C PHE A 656 -46.18 -1.77 -43.96
N LEU A 657 -45.71 -0.53 -44.09
CA LEU A 657 -45.60 0.15 -45.38
C LEU A 657 -44.58 -0.54 -46.31
N GLY A 658 -43.46 -1.02 -45.79
CA GLY A 658 -42.48 -1.79 -46.54
C GLY A 658 -43.06 -3.10 -47.09
N ASP A 659 -43.84 -3.82 -46.28
CA ASP A 659 -44.55 -5.03 -46.71
C ASP A 659 -45.61 -4.71 -47.78
N ALA A 660 -46.32 -3.59 -47.66
CA ALA A 660 -47.27 -3.12 -48.67
C ALA A 660 -46.58 -2.78 -50.01
N VAL A 661 -45.39 -2.17 -49.98
CA VAL A 661 -44.58 -1.92 -51.19
C VAL A 661 -44.16 -3.23 -51.86
N ARG A 662 -43.75 -4.22 -51.06
CA ARG A 662 -43.30 -5.51 -51.57
C ARG A 662 -44.44 -6.37 -52.11
N HIS A 663 -45.60 -6.34 -51.44
CA HIS A 663 -46.76 -7.17 -51.72
C HIS A 663 -48.05 -6.33 -51.88
N PRO A 664 -48.14 -5.49 -52.92
CA PRO A 664 -49.21 -4.47 -53.05
C PRO A 664 -50.61 -5.03 -53.35
N SER A 665 -50.74 -6.34 -53.57
CA SER A 665 -52.03 -7.02 -53.78
C SER A 665 -52.57 -7.71 -52.53
N SER A 666 -51.72 -8.06 -51.55
CA SER A 666 -52.11 -8.87 -50.40
C SER A 666 -51.79 -8.25 -49.03
N LYS A 667 -50.92 -7.25 -48.99
CA LYS A 667 -50.45 -6.59 -47.75
C LYS A 667 -50.69 -5.09 -47.70
N ALA A 668 -51.17 -4.48 -48.79
CA ALA A 668 -51.59 -3.08 -48.78
C ALA A 668 -52.89 -2.88 -47.96
N ALA A 669 -53.11 -1.67 -47.47
CA ALA A 669 -54.38 -1.29 -46.86
C ALA A 669 -55.53 -1.49 -47.86
N LYS A 670 -56.67 -2.02 -47.38
CA LYS A 670 -57.85 -2.23 -48.21
C LYS A 670 -58.54 -0.92 -48.59
N ASP A 671 -58.61 0.00 -47.64
CA ASP A 671 -59.06 1.38 -47.80
C ASP A 671 -57.99 2.30 -47.22
N TRP A 672 -57.39 3.12 -48.08
CA TRP A 672 -56.32 4.02 -47.68
C TRP A 672 -56.82 5.21 -46.85
N ASN A 673 -58.02 5.72 -47.14
CA ASN A 673 -58.56 6.84 -46.38
C ASN A 673 -58.91 6.38 -44.97
N GLU A 674 -59.47 5.19 -44.83
CA GLU A 674 -59.75 4.61 -43.51
C GLU A 674 -58.46 4.32 -42.73
N PHE A 675 -57.42 3.81 -43.39
CA PHE A 675 -56.09 3.66 -42.78
C PHE A 675 -55.56 4.99 -42.21
N VAL A 676 -55.67 6.08 -42.98
CA VAL A 676 -55.25 7.42 -42.53
C VAL A 676 -56.13 7.91 -41.38
N ASN A 677 -57.44 7.69 -41.41
CA ASN A 677 -58.34 8.06 -40.31
C ASN A 677 -57.98 7.34 -39.01
N CYS A 678 -57.71 6.03 -39.06
CA CYS A 678 -57.26 5.26 -37.90
C CYS A 678 -55.89 5.74 -37.41
N PHE A 679 -54.97 6.10 -38.31
CA PHE A 679 -53.69 6.70 -37.93
C PHE A 679 -53.91 8.03 -37.19
N VAL A 680 -54.77 8.91 -37.68
CA VAL A 680 -55.11 10.19 -37.03
C VAL A 680 -55.71 9.98 -35.65
N ARG A 681 -56.63 9.01 -35.50
CA ARG A 681 -57.16 8.61 -34.18
C ARG A 681 -56.02 8.24 -33.23
N ASP A 682 -55.07 7.41 -33.68
CA ASP A 682 -53.95 6.97 -32.86
C ASP A 682 -53.00 8.12 -32.49
N ILE A 683 -52.80 9.12 -33.35
CA ILE A 683 -52.06 10.35 -33.00
C ILE A 683 -52.73 11.06 -31.83
N VAL A 684 -54.05 11.28 -31.91
CA VAL A 684 -54.81 11.98 -30.86
C VAL A 684 -54.67 11.25 -29.53
N ILE A 685 -54.95 9.94 -29.51
CA ILE A 685 -54.85 9.13 -28.28
C ILE A 685 -53.41 9.14 -27.73
N THR A 686 -52.40 9.02 -28.60
CA THR A 686 -50.98 9.07 -28.21
C THR A 686 -50.62 10.40 -27.57
N ILE A 687 -50.93 11.51 -28.24
CA ILE A 687 -50.57 12.85 -27.76
C ILE A 687 -51.31 13.18 -26.47
N ASP A 688 -52.60 12.85 -26.37
CA ASP A 688 -53.38 13.11 -25.16
C ASP A 688 -52.84 12.31 -23.96
N MET A 689 -52.50 11.04 -24.14
CA MET A 689 -51.92 10.19 -23.09
C MET A 689 -50.60 10.76 -22.57
N TRP A 690 -49.66 11.08 -23.46
CA TRP A 690 -48.32 11.55 -23.06
C TRP A 690 -48.32 12.99 -22.56
N LYS A 691 -49.17 13.86 -23.13
CA LYS A 691 -49.30 15.26 -22.68
C LYS A 691 -49.83 15.35 -21.26
N ALA A 692 -50.68 14.41 -20.83
CA ALA A 692 -51.17 14.35 -19.46
C ALA A 692 -50.08 13.98 -18.43
N ARG A 693 -49.01 13.29 -18.85
CA ARG A 693 -48.02 12.66 -17.96
C ARG A 693 -46.60 13.24 -18.07
N ILE A 694 -46.32 14.03 -19.10
CA ILE A 694 -45.01 14.67 -19.29
C ILE A 694 -45.08 16.15 -18.92
N SER A 695 -44.45 16.48 -17.79
CA SER A 695 -44.23 17.84 -17.30
C SER A 695 -42.89 18.39 -17.79
N ASP A 696 -42.77 18.66 -19.10
CA ASP A 696 -41.63 19.45 -19.62
C ASP A 696 -41.95 20.94 -19.45
N SER A 697 -41.11 21.67 -18.70
CA SER A 697 -41.20 23.11 -18.45
C SER A 697 -41.42 23.99 -19.69
N ARG A 698 -41.08 23.48 -20.89
CA ARG A 698 -41.34 24.15 -22.18
C ARG A 698 -42.15 23.32 -23.18
N GLY A 699 -42.62 22.13 -22.82
CA GLY A 699 -43.41 21.23 -23.69
C GLY A 699 -42.70 20.85 -25.00
N LYS A 700 -41.38 20.95 -25.08
CA LYS A 700 -40.62 20.82 -26.33
C LYS A 700 -40.68 19.40 -26.86
N LEU A 701 -40.62 18.40 -25.97
CA LEU A 701 -40.62 17.00 -26.38
C LEU A 701 -41.96 16.57 -26.98
N ILE A 702 -43.08 16.82 -26.28
CA ILE A 702 -44.43 16.51 -26.78
C ILE A 702 -44.69 17.26 -28.10
N SER A 703 -44.26 18.52 -28.20
CA SER A 703 -44.36 19.28 -29.45
C SER A 703 -43.58 18.61 -30.59
N LYS A 704 -42.35 18.14 -30.34
CA LYS A 704 -41.55 17.40 -31.33
C LYS A 704 -42.20 16.07 -31.74
N VAL A 705 -42.77 15.32 -30.80
CA VAL A 705 -43.50 14.08 -31.10
C VAL A 705 -44.73 14.36 -31.96
N ASN A 706 -45.54 15.36 -31.56
CA ASN A 706 -46.72 15.76 -32.32
C ASN A 706 -46.35 16.18 -33.74
N LYS A 707 -45.30 16.99 -33.90
CA LYS A 707 -44.76 17.37 -35.21
C LYS A 707 -44.34 16.16 -36.03
N ALA A 708 -43.63 15.19 -35.45
CA ALA A 708 -43.20 13.99 -36.16
C ALA A 708 -44.38 13.14 -36.65
N LEU A 709 -45.40 12.93 -35.80
CA LEU A 709 -46.58 12.14 -36.15
C LEU A 709 -47.50 12.87 -37.15
N GLU A 710 -47.71 14.17 -36.99
CA GLU A 710 -48.46 14.99 -37.96
C GLU A 710 -47.75 15.06 -39.31
N LEU A 711 -46.41 15.10 -39.32
CA LEU A 711 -45.63 15.02 -40.55
C LEU A 711 -45.87 13.69 -41.28
N VAL A 712 -45.85 12.56 -40.57
CA VAL A 712 -46.16 11.26 -41.15
C VAL A 712 -47.58 11.23 -41.71
N LYS A 713 -48.57 11.74 -40.98
CA LYS A 713 -49.95 11.88 -41.46
C LYS A 713 -50.03 12.71 -42.73
N ASN A 714 -49.38 13.88 -42.77
CA ASN A 714 -49.36 14.74 -43.95
C ASN A 714 -48.73 14.01 -45.15
N LEU A 715 -47.63 13.28 -44.92
CA LEU A 715 -46.99 12.45 -45.95
C LEU A 715 -47.83 11.22 -46.37
N LEU A 716 -48.70 10.69 -45.51
CA LEU A 716 -49.66 9.63 -45.83
C LEU A 716 -50.90 10.14 -46.59
N ALA A 717 -51.22 11.44 -46.46
CA ALA A 717 -52.42 12.06 -47.02
C ALA A 717 -52.16 12.88 -48.30
N VAL A 718 -50.95 13.40 -48.50
CA VAL A 718 -50.62 14.31 -49.61
C VAL A 718 -50.84 13.66 -50.98
N ARG A 719 -51.47 14.40 -51.91
CA ARG A 719 -51.81 13.91 -53.27
C ARG A 719 -51.14 14.70 -54.40
N LYS A 720 -50.69 15.93 -54.16
CA LYS A 720 -50.10 16.80 -55.18
C LYS A 720 -48.60 16.99 -54.96
N PRO A 721 -47.76 16.98 -56.00
CA PRO A 721 -46.31 17.16 -55.87
C PRO A 721 -45.91 18.48 -55.21
N VAL A 722 -46.63 19.58 -55.50
CA VAL A 722 -46.35 20.91 -54.91
C VAL A 722 -46.54 20.91 -53.39
N ASP A 723 -47.62 20.29 -52.91
CA ASP A 723 -47.89 20.18 -51.47
C ASP A 723 -46.85 19.27 -50.80
N PHE A 724 -46.43 18.19 -51.49
CA PHE A 724 -45.39 17.28 -51.01
C PHE A 724 -44.04 17.99 -50.88
N ASP A 725 -43.66 18.78 -51.88
CA ASP A 725 -42.42 19.56 -51.87
C ASP A 725 -42.38 20.54 -50.69
N PHE A 726 -43.48 21.23 -50.42
CA PHE A 726 -43.62 22.11 -49.26
C PHE A 726 -43.46 21.35 -47.93
N ILE A 727 -44.14 20.21 -47.76
CA ILE A 727 -44.05 19.38 -46.55
C ILE A 727 -42.61 18.88 -46.35
N VAL A 728 -41.96 18.38 -47.42
CA VAL A 728 -40.59 17.89 -47.35
C VAL A 728 -39.62 19.01 -46.96
N GLN A 729 -39.72 20.16 -47.60
CA GLN A 729 -38.80 21.25 -47.36
C GLN A 729 -38.99 21.87 -45.97
N LYS A 730 -40.22 22.21 -45.61
CA LYS A 730 -40.53 23.01 -44.41
C LYS A 730 -40.72 22.18 -43.15
N ASP A 731 -41.30 21.00 -43.26
CA ASP A 731 -41.71 20.22 -42.09
C ASP A 731 -40.79 19.01 -41.85
N LEU A 732 -40.27 18.38 -42.91
CA LEU A 732 -39.36 17.23 -42.79
C LEU A 732 -37.90 17.64 -42.67
N LEU A 733 -37.35 18.43 -43.59
CA LEU A 733 -35.91 18.71 -43.61
C LEU A 733 -35.46 19.67 -42.50
N ASP A 734 -36.30 20.64 -42.13
CA ASP A 734 -35.99 21.62 -41.08
C ASP A 734 -35.96 20.97 -39.67
N ASP A 735 -36.95 20.13 -39.36
CA ASP A 735 -37.11 19.52 -38.02
C ASP A 735 -36.57 18.07 -37.93
N PHE A 736 -36.43 17.36 -39.06
CA PHE A 736 -36.11 15.93 -39.13
C PHE A 736 -35.21 15.56 -40.34
N GLY A 737 -34.22 16.39 -40.66
CA GLY A 737 -33.37 16.27 -41.84
C GLY A 737 -32.48 15.02 -41.91
N ASP A 738 -32.38 14.24 -40.83
CA ASP A 738 -31.76 12.92 -40.77
C ASP A 738 -32.70 11.74 -41.10
N CYS A 739 -33.92 12.03 -41.57
CA CYS A 739 -34.87 11.03 -42.02
C CYS A 739 -34.27 10.15 -43.14
N PRO A 740 -34.32 8.81 -43.02
CA PRO A 740 -33.94 7.91 -44.10
C PRO A 740 -34.80 8.07 -45.34
N THR A 741 -34.17 7.97 -46.50
CA THR A 741 -34.80 7.84 -47.82
C THR A 741 -35.83 6.72 -47.88
N PHE A 742 -35.60 5.59 -47.18
CA PHE A 742 -36.57 4.49 -47.19
C PHE A 742 -37.93 4.88 -46.58
N VAL A 743 -37.97 5.80 -45.62
CA VAL A 743 -39.21 6.26 -44.97
C VAL A 743 -40.10 6.96 -45.98
N VAL A 744 -39.54 7.95 -46.69
CA VAL A 744 -40.24 8.69 -47.75
C VAL A 744 -40.67 7.75 -48.87
N ARG A 745 -39.79 6.82 -49.27
CA ARG A 745 -40.11 5.81 -50.29
C ARG A 745 -41.28 4.92 -49.88
N PHE A 746 -41.30 4.42 -48.65
CA PHE A 746 -42.38 3.55 -48.17
C PHE A 746 -43.70 4.30 -48.07
N LEU A 747 -43.69 5.55 -47.58
CA LEU A 747 -44.88 6.42 -47.49
C LEU A 747 -45.52 6.73 -48.85
N LEU A 748 -44.73 6.81 -49.92
CA LEU A 748 -45.23 7.08 -51.28
C LEU A 748 -45.59 5.79 -52.04
N LEU A 749 -44.69 4.80 -52.06
CA LEU A 749 -44.84 3.60 -52.88
C LEU A 749 -45.94 2.66 -52.37
N SER A 750 -46.19 2.61 -51.06
CA SER A 750 -47.24 1.76 -50.46
C SER A 750 -48.65 2.12 -50.96
N ARG A 751 -48.84 3.37 -51.40
CA ARG A 751 -50.11 3.92 -51.91
C ARG A 751 -50.02 4.36 -53.37
N LYS A 752 -49.10 3.78 -54.15
CA LYS A 752 -48.89 4.11 -55.58
C LYS A 752 -50.19 4.06 -56.40
N LYS A 753 -51.13 3.17 -56.06
CA LYS A 753 -52.44 3.06 -56.72
C LYS A 753 -53.36 4.27 -56.48
N GLU A 754 -53.26 4.89 -55.31
CA GLU A 754 -54.11 6.02 -54.90
C GLU A 754 -53.61 7.36 -55.49
N ILE A 755 -52.29 7.56 -55.55
CA ILE A 755 -51.68 8.81 -56.05
C ILE A 755 -51.51 8.79 -57.58
N GLY A 756 -51.35 7.60 -58.17
CA GLY A 756 -50.95 7.43 -59.56
C GLY A 756 -49.43 7.32 -59.72
N GLU A 757 -49.00 6.54 -60.72
CA GLU A 757 -47.58 6.21 -60.94
C GLU A 757 -46.72 7.44 -61.28
N ASP A 758 -47.16 8.28 -62.21
CA ASP A 758 -46.41 9.46 -62.64
C ASP A 758 -46.26 10.49 -61.51
N THR A 759 -47.33 10.72 -60.76
CA THR A 759 -47.33 11.62 -59.60
C THR A 759 -46.40 11.10 -58.50
N CYS A 760 -46.44 9.79 -58.22
CA CYS A 760 -45.58 9.15 -57.24
C CYS A 760 -44.09 9.25 -57.63
N ASN A 761 -43.76 8.98 -58.90
CA ASN A 761 -42.40 9.11 -59.42
C ASN A 761 -41.91 10.57 -59.35
N SER A 762 -42.79 11.55 -59.64
CA SER A 762 -42.48 12.97 -59.53
C SER A 762 -42.16 13.38 -58.08
N MET A 763 -42.94 12.91 -57.11
CA MET A 763 -42.68 13.15 -55.67
C MET A 763 -41.36 12.51 -55.21
N LEU A 764 -41.04 11.30 -55.68
CA LEU A 764 -39.76 10.66 -55.37
C LEU A 764 -38.56 11.43 -55.95
N ALA A 765 -38.68 11.92 -57.19
CA ALA A 765 -37.64 12.75 -57.80
C ALA A 765 -37.44 14.07 -57.02
N LEU A 766 -38.52 14.70 -56.55
CA LEU A 766 -38.45 15.88 -55.68
C LEU A 766 -37.70 15.57 -54.37
N TRP A 767 -37.97 14.42 -53.74
CA TRP A 767 -37.20 14.01 -52.56
C TRP A 767 -35.70 13.92 -52.86
N ASP A 768 -35.32 13.19 -53.92
CA ASP A 768 -33.92 13.00 -54.30
C ASP A 768 -33.21 14.34 -54.58
N GLU A 769 -33.91 15.28 -55.25
CA GLU A 769 -33.41 16.64 -55.48
C GLU A 769 -33.18 17.38 -54.16
N ARG A 770 -34.16 17.33 -53.24
CA ARG A 770 -34.10 18.05 -51.96
C ARG A 770 -32.99 17.53 -51.04
N ILE A 771 -32.69 16.23 -51.04
CA ILE A 771 -31.62 15.66 -50.20
C ILE A 771 -30.24 15.63 -50.86
N ALA A 772 -30.11 15.97 -52.14
CA ALA A 772 -28.85 15.88 -52.87
C ALA A 772 -27.68 16.63 -52.19
N HIS A 773 -27.98 17.76 -51.54
CA HIS A 773 -26.99 18.57 -50.84
C HIS A 773 -26.48 17.95 -49.52
N GLN A 774 -27.17 16.96 -48.95
CA GLN A 774 -26.82 16.36 -47.65
C GLN A 774 -25.65 15.37 -47.73
N ARG A 775 -25.26 14.90 -48.93
CA ARG A 775 -24.19 13.92 -49.19
C ARG A 775 -24.26 12.74 -48.21
N ARG A 776 -25.10 11.75 -48.48
CA ARG A 776 -25.37 10.66 -47.56
C ARG A 776 -24.35 9.52 -47.68
N ASP A 777 -24.08 8.81 -46.60
CA ASP A 777 -23.21 7.63 -46.57
C ASP A 777 -23.91 6.36 -47.08
N ALA A 778 -23.23 5.21 -46.98
CA ALA A 778 -23.76 3.92 -47.43
C ALA A 778 -25.00 3.44 -46.63
N ASP A 779 -25.19 3.94 -45.41
CA ASP A 779 -26.32 3.65 -44.53
C ASP A 779 -27.40 4.74 -44.60
N ASP A 780 -27.32 5.63 -45.61
CA ASP A 780 -28.29 6.71 -45.83
C ASP A 780 -28.37 7.69 -44.64
N LYS A 781 -27.22 7.93 -43.99
CA LYS A 781 -27.04 8.99 -42.98
C LYS A 781 -26.44 10.24 -43.62
N PRO A 782 -26.96 11.45 -43.32
CA PRO A 782 -26.41 12.69 -43.85
C PRO A 782 -24.99 12.93 -43.30
N THR A 783 -23.99 13.12 -44.18
CA THR A 783 -22.64 13.52 -43.75
C THR A 783 -22.45 15.04 -43.78
N THR A 784 -23.39 15.77 -44.39
CA THR A 784 -23.42 17.23 -44.46
C THR A 784 -24.87 17.74 -44.35
N GLY A 785 -25.08 18.98 -43.92
CA GLY A 785 -26.43 19.58 -43.85
C GLY A 785 -27.28 19.20 -42.63
N TRP A 786 -26.82 18.29 -41.77
CA TRP A 786 -27.45 17.98 -40.46
C TRP A 786 -26.40 17.93 -39.36
N LYS A 787 -26.60 18.67 -38.27
CA LYS A 787 -25.67 18.74 -37.12
C LYS A 787 -26.34 18.45 -35.77
N GLN A 788 -27.63 18.18 -35.77
CA GLN A 788 -28.38 17.92 -34.54
C GLN A 788 -28.24 16.45 -34.13
N MET A 789 -28.55 16.14 -32.86
CA MET A 789 -28.68 14.74 -32.41
C MET A 789 -29.73 14.00 -33.24
N PRO A 790 -29.65 12.65 -33.33
CA PRO A 790 -30.60 11.85 -34.08
C PRO A 790 -32.05 12.18 -33.70
N SER A 791 -32.88 12.45 -34.69
CA SER A 791 -34.32 12.64 -34.51
C SER A 791 -35.05 11.29 -34.39
N PHE A 792 -36.37 11.31 -34.16
CA PHE A 792 -37.17 10.08 -34.12
C PHE A 792 -37.07 9.26 -35.41
N PHE A 793 -36.90 9.90 -36.58
CA PHE A 793 -36.65 9.19 -37.84
C PHE A 793 -35.19 8.77 -38.00
N GLY A 794 -34.26 9.56 -37.46
CA GLY A 794 -32.84 9.20 -37.37
C GLY A 794 -32.59 7.91 -36.58
N MET A 795 -33.40 7.66 -35.55
CA MET A 795 -33.34 6.47 -34.70
C MET A 795 -33.94 5.20 -35.33
N LEU A 796 -34.57 5.29 -36.52
CA LEU A 796 -35.09 4.11 -37.21
C LEU A 796 -33.96 3.26 -37.80
N ASP A 797 -34.06 1.94 -37.59
CA ASP A 797 -33.11 0.96 -38.10
C ASP A 797 -33.11 0.95 -39.63
N ARG A 798 -31.93 1.24 -40.21
CA ARG A 798 -31.74 1.35 -41.67
C ARG A 798 -31.95 0.04 -42.40
N SER A 799 -31.87 -1.11 -41.72
CA SER A 799 -32.20 -2.41 -42.31
C SER A 799 -33.69 -2.58 -42.65
N LEU A 800 -34.58 -1.68 -42.19
CA LEU A 800 -35.97 -1.58 -42.66
C LEU A 800 -36.05 -1.37 -44.18
N ALA A 801 -35.08 -0.70 -44.80
CA ALA A 801 -35.04 -0.43 -46.24
C ALA A 801 -35.11 -1.72 -47.10
N ASP A 802 -34.62 -2.85 -46.58
CA ASP A 802 -34.63 -4.13 -47.29
C ASP A 802 -36.01 -4.79 -47.38
N ILE A 803 -36.98 -4.37 -46.55
CA ILE A 803 -38.33 -4.93 -46.56
C ILE A 803 -39.03 -4.67 -47.90
N GLY A 804 -38.88 -3.47 -48.46
CA GLY A 804 -39.50 -3.08 -49.73
C GLY A 804 -38.88 -3.74 -50.97
N LYS A 805 -37.75 -4.47 -50.84
CA LYS A 805 -37.06 -5.11 -51.97
C LYS A 805 -37.71 -6.46 -52.31
N LYS A 806 -37.97 -6.72 -53.60
CA LYS A 806 -38.43 -8.04 -54.08
C LYS A 806 -37.30 -9.07 -53.92
N GLY A 807 -37.42 -9.98 -52.95
CA GLY A 807 -36.49 -11.10 -52.78
C GLY A 807 -36.68 -12.20 -53.86
N GLY A 808 -35.61 -12.93 -54.18
CA GLY A 808 -35.66 -14.09 -55.09
C GLY A 808 -36.44 -15.27 -54.49
N LEU A 809 -37.02 -16.12 -55.34
CA LEU A 809 -37.96 -17.23 -55.02
C LEU A 809 -37.49 -18.21 -53.92
N PHE A 810 -36.19 -18.31 -53.65
CA PHE A 810 -35.61 -19.21 -52.63
C PHE A 810 -35.06 -18.49 -51.39
N SER A 811 -35.21 -17.17 -51.29
CA SER A 811 -34.70 -16.38 -50.16
C SER A 811 -35.75 -16.21 -49.06
N SER A 812 -35.37 -16.40 -47.79
CA SER A 812 -36.22 -16.06 -46.64
C SER A 812 -36.61 -14.58 -46.68
N SER A 813 -37.86 -14.25 -46.31
CA SER A 813 -38.33 -12.87 -46.33
C SER A 813 -37.42 -11.96 -45.48
N PRO A 814 -37.07 -10.74 -45.93
CA PRO A 814 -36.37 -9.74 -45.11
C PRO A 814 -36.88 -9.62 -43.67
N THR A 815 -38.20 -9.63 -43.45
CA THR A 815 -38.83 -9.66 -42.12
C THR A 815 -38.45 -10.91 -41.32
N LYS A 816 -38.47 -12.10 -41.92
CA LYS A 816 -38.06 -13.36 -41.26
C LYS A 816 -36.54 -13.44 -41.06
N LYS A 817 -35.74 -12.84 -41.95
CA LYS A 817 -34.29 -12.70 -41.80
C LYS A 817 -33.94 -11.75 -40.65
N ARG A 818 -34.64 -10.62 -40.51
CA ARG A 818 -34.47 -9.69 -39.39
C ARG A 818 -34.94 -10.30 -38.09
N LYS A 819 -36.14 -10.90 -38.01
CA LYS A 819 -36.54 -11.64 -36.79
C LYS A 819 -35.53 -12.71 -36.40
N LYS A 820 -34.93 -13.44 -37.37
CA LYS A 820 -33.84 -14.39 -37.10
C LYS A 820 -32.51 -13.71 -36.74
N ALA A 821 -32.17 -12.56 -37.32
CA ALA A 821 -30.95 -11.83 -37.05
C ALA A 821 -31.02 -11.12 -35.69
N GLU A 822 -32.17 -10.55 -35.34
CA GLU A 822 -32.54 -10.05 -34.02
C GLU A 822 -32.45 -11.18 -32.99
N GLN A 823 -33.11 -12.32 -33.24
CA GLN A 823 -33.00 -13.50 -32.37
C GLN A 823 -31.57 -14.02 -32.26
N LYS A 824 -30.78 -13.98 -33.35
CA LYS A 824 -29.37 -14.39 -33.34
C LYS A 824 -28.50 -13.37 -32.59
N ARG A 825 -28.78 -12.08 -32.72
CA ARG A 825 -28.10 -10.99 -32.01
C ARG A 825 -28.43 -11.05 -30.53
N GLN A 826 -29.70 -11.20 -30.16
CA GLN A 826 -30.15 -11.44 -28.79
C GLN A 826 -29.53 -12.71 -28.21
N LYS A 827 -29.45 -13.81 -28.97
CA LYS A 827 -28.73 -15.03 -28.54
C LYS A 827 -27.24 -14.82 -28.36
N MET A 828 -26.55 -14.17 -29.31
CA MET A 828 -25.12 -13.86 -29.19
C MET A 828 -24.84 -12.89 -28.04
N GLU A 829 -25.72 -11.93 -27.79
CA GLU A 829 -25.60 -10.98 -26.69
C GLU A 829 -25.87 -11.67 -25.35
N LYS A 830 -26.84 -12.58 -25.28
CA LYS A 830 -27.10 -13.48 -24.16
C LYS A 830 -25.92 -14.42 -23.89
N GLU A 831 -25.35 -15.04 -24.92
CA GLU A 831 -24.14 -15.87 -24.83
C GLU A 831 -22.91 -15.07 -24.40
N LYS A 832 -22.75 -13.83 -24.90
CA LYS A 832 -21.66 -12.93 -24.50
C LYS A 832 -21.79 -12.51 -23.03
N ARG A 833 -22.99 -12.11 -22.59
CA ARG A 833 -23.29 -11.77 -21.18
C ARG A 833 -23.06 -12.97 -20.28
N LYS A 834 -23.49 -14.16 -20.70
CA LYS A 834 -23.26 -15.42 -19.98
C LYS A 834 -21.78 -15.79 -19.89
N ALA A 835 -21.02 -15.67 -20.97
CA ALA A 835 -19.58 -15.92 -20.97
C ALA A 835 -18.81 -14.92 -20.10
N GLU A 836 -19.21 -13.65 -20.11
CA GLU A 836 -18.63 -12.61 -19.25
C GLU A 836 -18.96 -12.88 -17.77
N GLN A 837 -20.17 -13.34 -17.47
CA GLN A 837 -20.59 -13.76 -16.15
C GLN A 837 -19.87 -15.03 -15.67
N GLU A 838 -19.73 -16.05 -16.51
CA GLU A 838 -18.99 -17.28 -16.20
C GLU A 838 -17.50 -16.99 -15.96
N LYS A 839 -16.90 -16.09 -16.76
CA LYS A 839 -15.53 -15.62 -16.55
C LYS A 839 -15.38 -14.92 -15.20
N ARG A 840 -16.26 -13.97 -14.87
CA ARG A 840 -16.21 -13.23 -13.59
C ARG A 840 -16.52 -14.12 -12.37
N LEU A 841 -17.43 -15.10 -12.50
CA LEU A 841 -17.69 -16.09 -11.46
C LEU A 841 -16.51 -17.06 -11.28
N ALA A 842 -15.84 -17.43 -12.38
CA ALA A 842 -14.61 -18.21 -12.31
C ALA A 842 -13.51 -17.41 -11.62
N ASP A 843 -13.31 -16.14 -11.98
CA ASP A 843 -12.33 -15.25 -11.36
C ASP A 843 -12.58 -15.09 -9.85
N ALA A 844 -13.85 -14.91 -9.45
CA ALA A 844 -14.27 -14.88 -8.04
C ALA A 844 -14.07 -16.22 -7.32
N ALA A 845 -14.25 -17.36 -7.99
CA ALA A 845 -14.02 -18.69 -7.41
C ALA A 845 -12.53 -19.05 -7.30
N THR A 846 -11.67 -18.54 -8.18
CA THR A 846 -10.20 -18.66 -8.05
C THR A 846 -9.67 -17.85 -6.87
N ALA A 847 -10.25 -16.67 -6.58
CA ALA A 847 -9.91 -15.88 -5.40
C ALA A 847 -10.34 -16.53 -4.07
N VAL A 848 -11.32 -17.44 -4.09
CA VAL A 848 -11.71 -18.25 -2.92
C VAL A 848 -10.88 -19.53 -2.78
N LYS A 849 -10.21 -19.98 -3.86
CA LYS A 849 -9.40 -21.22 -3.86
C LYS A 849 -7.95 -21.01 -3.42
N SER A 850 -7.48 -19.78 -3.22
CA SER A 850 -6.31 -19.50 -2.38
C SER A 850 -6.71 -19.73 -0.92
N LYS A 851 -6.41 -20.97 -0.45
CA LYS A 851 -6.52 -21.50 0.92
C LYS A 851 -7.27 -20.64 1.94
N SER A 852 -8.60 -20.80 1.99
CA SER A 852 -9.39 -20.40 3.16
C SER A 852 -9.00 -21.25 4.39
N PRO A 853 -9.00 -20.69 5.62
CA PRO A 853 -8.92 -21.46 6.86
C PRO A 853 -10.13 -22.40 7.02
N PRO A 854 -10.09 -23.41 7.93
CA PRO A 854 -11.20 -24.33 8.12
C PRO A 854 -12.46 -23.58 8.56
N ALA A 855 -13.60 -24.02 8.04
CA ALA A 855 -14.91 -23.41 8.27
C ALA A 855 -15.19 -23.13 9.75
N PRO A 856 -15.61 -21.90 10.12
CA PRO A 856 -16.16 -21.67 11.44
C PRO A 856 -17.53 -22.36 11.55
N LEU A 857 -17.82 -22.84 12.75
CA LEU A 857 -19.08 -23.46 13.15
C LEU A 857 -20.27 -22.60 12.68
N VAL A 858 -21.27 -23.27 12.10
CA VAL A 858 -22.55 -22.74 11.63
C VAL A 858 -23.08 -21.62 12.55
N PRO A 859 -23.10 -20.35 12.11
CA PRO A 859 -23.78 -19.29 12.83
C PRO A 859 -25.29 -19.47 12.71
N ARG A 860 -26.03 -19.12 13.77
CA ARG A 860 -27.50 -19.11 13.76
C ARG A 860 -28.01 -18.04 12.77
N ARG A 861 -29.10 -18.37 12.10
CA ARG A 861 -29.65 -17.78 10.87
C ARG A 861 -30.33 -16.40 10.97
N ASP A 862 -30.19 -15.62 12.05
CA ASP A 862 -31.06 -14.43 12.26
C ASP A 862 -30.35 -13.08 12.32
N SER A 863 -29.07 -13.00 11.99
CA SER A 863 -28.37 -11.72 11.83
C SER A 863 -27.10 -11.93 11.05
N VAL A 864 -26.75 -11.00 10.15
CA VAL A 864 -25.35 -10.80 9.79
C VAL A 864 -24.67 -10.44 11.12
N GLU A 865 -24.02 -11.40 11.78
CA GLU A 865 -23.18 -11.08 12.92
C GLU A 865 -22.00 -10.29 12.35
N VAL A 866 -22.13 -8.98 12.52
CA VAL A 866 -21.17 -8.01 12.10
C VAL A 866 -20.00 -8.08 13.06
N VAL A 867 -18.99 -8.83 12.64
CA VAL A 867 -17.74 -9.00 13.35
C VAL A 867 -16.99 -7.65 13.21
N THR A 868 -16.68 -6.99 14.33
CA THR A 868 -15.86 -5.76 14.33
C THR A 868 -14.55 -6.01 13.57
N LEU A 869 -13.95 -4.97 12.96
CA LEU A 869 -12.67 -5.10 12.26
C LEU A 869 -11.66 -5.85 13.14
N ALA A 870 -11.57 -5.48 14.44
CA ALA A 870 -10.74 -6.16 15.42
C ALA A 870 -10.98 -7.69 15.54
N SER A 871 -12.22 -8.15 15.43
CA SER A 871 -12.59 -9.58 15.51
C SER A 871 -12.54 -10.32 14.16
N VAL A 872 -12.58 -9.63 13.02
CA VAL A 872 -12.33 -10.25 11.69
C VAL A 872 -10.83 -10.40 11.46
N LEU A 873 -10.05 -9.47 12.00
CA LEU A 873 -8.60 -9.47 11.92
C LEU A 873 -7.93 -10.52 12.83
N ASP A 874 -8.68 -11.15 13.75
CA ASP A 874 -8.24 -12.30 14.57
C ASP A 874 -8.53 -13.68 13.92
N THR A 875 -9.32 -13.74 12.84
CA THR A 875 -9.57 -14.96 12.02
C THR A 875 -8.75 -14.96 10.76
#